data_AF-A0A7S2CB31-F1
#
_entry.id   AF-A0A7S2CB31-F1
#
_cell.length_a   1.000
_cell.length_b   1.000
_cell.length_c   1.000
_cell.angle_alpha   90.00
_cell.angle_beta   90.00
_cell.angle_gamma   90.00
#
_symmetry.space_group_name_H-M   'P 1'
#
loop_
_entity.id
_entity.type
_entity.pdbx_description
1 polymer ?
#
loop_
_entity_poly.entity_id
_entity_poly.type
_entity_poly.pdbx_seq_one_letter_code
_entity_poly.pdbx_strand_id
1 'polypeptide(L)'
;MDPNGGGPEQIQFIVDRLNEPPFQMSLSMVAFDEKSPFELLEVVNEVMAHLSSQHRTDLRDETPEATATRMLDFLRVLNYKINLEPQHAKQALLHGDPQLIYPILTWMLQRLPELQKRAYLSRFLVNVEVPEHMFTDEEIVETYQNYKDLQEQFKEVHKTSEKYKSQLISPNEIKKAIMQMEEDKGMLEQKVENLKTKLSDHEQFEEMLEATHKLRLQQDEQVKLQDRLKEQKAQLLQAEHRLQGMVARLNEKRQERAGSSDVRQQLDALEAEVNDLEKKCMEVLPQQIQAKQKRMEELQGILGDGQISDAELGQMSQQQQHLARAVQQLEERKRATQSNPDDKLAMFRQQANLVAKKKDALLQRLASVSRERGSIEAELQDKAGDLDRVKDRPVLKGDDFRKYASELRGKTAQYKRMKAELSELRAEWGIISRSEGILREQDKALAARLGEVEARRGLEGYGATQEELEKVSQQKAQVDDVKGKTLEEMSQVVQEITDKIKKRKNQLAPQIMKLRKLRTEVRDKESIYLDKKTAYDNTKAGIDSDLANVQADADAALKEAAYEESEVYRYESLVSIDTVKLQRVADERAGRFRRTLEDGTQINSYRELYQHKVKQQESASRELRERQKRIRENHGGNSKQVKLFKDLHKLLRCKVDMQNRARAEANDAAAMEANDTNILTMPSDEQPAAGGAYMDAY
;
A
#
# COMPACT_ATOMS: atom_id res chain seq x y z
N MET A 1 -32.79 -12.41 45.38
CA MET A 1 -34.03 -12.08 46.12
C MET A 1 -33.80 -12.51 47.54
N ASP A 2 -33.27 -11.60 48.36
CA ASP A 2 -33.41 -11.68 49.81
C ASP A 2 -34.70 -10.92 50.19
N PRO A 3 -35.57 -11.46 51.06
CA PRO A 3 -36.93 -10.97 51.20
C PRO A 3 -37.16 -10.06 52.42
N ASN A 4 -36.12 -9.63 53.15
CA ASN A 4 -36.27 -8.80 54.34
C ASN A 4 -35.19 -7.70 54.35
N GLY A 5 -35.63 -6.44 54.22
CA GLY A 5 -34.80 -5.24 54.35
C GLY A 5 -34.33 -4.70 52.99
N GLY A 6 -34.95 -3.61 52.54
CA GLY A 6 -34.31 -2.73 51.55
C GLY A 6 -32.96 -2.29 52.10
N GLY A 7 -31.89 -2.78 51.48
CA GLY A 7 -30.55 -2.73 52.08
C GLY A 7 -29.95 -1.32 52.19
N PRO A 8 -28.81 -1.18 52.90
CA PRO A 8 -28.05 0.06 53.00
C PRO A 8 -27.67 0.66 51.63
N GLU A 9 -27.56 -0.17 50.59
CA GLU A 9 -27.31 0.24 49.22
C GLU A 9 -28.47 1.07 48.62
N GLN A 10 -29.72 0.78 48.96
CA GLN A 10 -30.88 1.54 48.47
C GLN A 10 -30.94 2.92 49.11
N ILE A 11 -30.69 2.99 50.42
CA ILE A 11 -30.63 4.25 51.18
C ILE A 11 -29.45 5.10 50.68
N GLN A 12 -28.28 4.49 50.48
CA GLN A 12 -27.10 5.16 49.92
C GLN A 12 -27.40 5.74 48.54
N PHE A 13 -28.02 4.96 47.64
CA PHE A 13 -28.41 5.43 46.31
C PHE A 13 -29.40 6.60 46.36
N ILE A 14 -30.42 6.54 47.23
CA ILE A 14 -31.40 7.62 47.39
C ILE A 14 -30.72 8.90 47.88
N VAL A 15 -29.87 8.80 48.91
CA VAL A 15 -29.16 9.95 49.50
C VAL A 15 -28.19 10.57 48.50
N ASP A 16 -27.40 9.77 47.77
CA ASP A 16 -26.47 10.26 46.75
C ASP A 16 -27.22 11.04 45.64
N ARG A 17 -28.37 10.52 45.18
CA ARG A 17 -29.17 11.18 44.13
C ARG A 17 -29.95 12.40 44.62
N LEU A 18 -30.37 12.45 45.88
CA LEU A 18 -31.01 13.64 46.48
C LEU A 18 -30.00 14.75 46.77
N ASN A 19 -28.71 14.42 46.91
CA ASN A 19 -27.62 15.39 47.09
C ASN A 19 -27.11 15.96 45.76
N GLU A 20 -27.27 15.23 44.66
CA GLU A 20 -26.98 15.72 43.31
C GLU A 20 -27.98 16.81 42.85
N PRO A 21 -27.59 17.69 41.89
CA PRO A 21 -28.52 18.59 41.23
C PRO A 21 -29.57 17.77 40.48
N PRO A 22 -30.88 17.99 40.68
CA PRO A 22 -31.53 19.28 40.95
C PRO A 22 -32.06 19.52 42.39
N PHE A 23 -31.90 18.57 43.33
CA PHE A 23 -32.53 18.64 44.66
C PHE A 23 -31.62 19.23 45.76
N GLN A 24 -30.30 18.98 45.70
CA GLN A 24 -29.28 19.57 46.59
C GLN A 24 -29.63 19.54 48.10
N MET A 25 -30.21 18.43 48.59
CA MET A 25 -30.73 18.38 49.97
C MET A 25 -29.67 18.19 51.06
N SER A 26 -28.40 17.92 50.70
CA SER A 26 -27.26 17.73 51.63
C SER A 26 -27.54 16.77 52.80
N LEU A 27 -28.27 15.69 52.55
CA LEU A 27 -28.67 14.69 53.53
C LEU A 27 -27.52 13.70 53.78
N SER A 28 -27.37 13.26 55.03
CA SER A 28 -26.52 12.11 55.38
C SER A 28 -27.36 10.83 55.46
N MET A 29 -26.73 9.65 55.34
CA MET A 29 -27.45 8.37 55.45
C MET A 29 -28.21 8.24 56.78
N VAL A 30 -27.64 8.75 57.87
CA VAL A 30 -28.26 8.74 59.20
C VAL A 30 -29.43 9.73 59.26
N ALA A 31 -29.25 10.95 58.72
CA ALA A 31 -30.29 11.97 58.73
C ALA A 31 -31.49 11.65 57.82
N PHE A 32 -31.33 10.75 56.84
CA PHE A 32 -32.42 10.28 56.00
C PHE A 32 -33.19 9.09 56.62
N ASP A 33 -32.49 8.21 57.34
CA ASP A 33 -33.09 7.06 58.05
C ASP A 33 -33.89 7.49 59.29
N GLU A 34 -33.47 8.58 59.95
CA GLU A 34 -34.17 9.17 61.11
C GLU A 34 -35.42 10.01 60.74
N LYS A 35 -35.76 10.13 59.45
CA LYS A 35 -36.90 10.95 59.02
C LYS A 35 -38.24 10.38 59.47
N SER A 36 -39.11 11.26 59.97
CA SER A 36 -40.47 10.88 60.31
C SER A 36 -41.28 10.48 59.06
N PRO A 37 -42.35 9.66 59.19
CA PRO A 37 -43.18 9.27 58.05
C PRO A 37 -43.77 10.45 57.27
N PHE A 38 -44.02 11.57 57.95
CA PHE A 38 -44.46 12.81 57.32
C PHE A 38 -43.34 13.48 56.51
N GLU A 39 -42.12 13.56 57.05
CA GLU A 39 -40.95 14.08 56.35
C GLU A 39 -40.57 13.22 55.13
N LEU A 40 -40.76 11.90 55.20
CA LEU A 40 -40.55 11.01 54.05
C LEU A 40 -41.56 11.31 52.94
N LEU A 41 -42.82 11.60 53.28
CA LEU A 41 -43.82 12.03 52.30
C LEU A 41 -43.52 13.42 51.73
N GLU A 42 -42.96 14.34 52.53
CA GLU A 42 -42.45 15.63 52.05
C GLU A 42 -41.35 15.44 51.00
N VAL A 43 -40.37 14.58 51.27
CA VAL A 43 -39.29 14.26 50.30
C VAL A 43 -39.87 13.67 49.01
N VAL A 44 -40.83 12.75 49.11
CA VAL A 44 -41.51 12.19 47.94
C VAL A 44 -42.27 13.28 47.16
N ASN A 45 -42.97 14.17 47.87
CA ASN A 45 -43.71 15.28 47.26
C ASN A 45 -42.77 16.30 46.60
N GLU A 46 -41.60 16.58 47.16
CA GLU A 46 -40.57 17.41 46.52
C GLU A 46 -40.04 16.78 45.23
N VAL A 47 -39.80 15.47 45.23
CA VAL A 47 -39.42 14.72 44.01
C VAL A 47 -40.54 14.77 42.98
N MET A 48 -41.80 14.60 43.38
CA MET A 48 -42.96 14.71 42.48
C MET A 48 -43.19 16.15 41.97
N ALA A 49 -42.96 17.16 42.80
CA ALA A 49 -43.10 18.58 42.45
C ALA A 49 -42.05 19.02 41.41
N HIS A 50 -40.87 18.41 41.45
CA HIS A 50 -39.86 18.59 40.42
C HIS A 50 -40.22 17.89 39.08
N LEU A 51 -41.01 16.81 39.13
CA LEU A 51 -41.50 16.11 37.93
C LEU A 51 -42.72 16.82 37.29
N SER A 52 -43.60 17.41 38.09
CA SER A 52 -44.79 18.13 37.62
C SER A 52 -45.12 19.31 38.52
N SER A 53 -45.31 20.50 37.92
CA SER A 53 -45.72 21.72 38.64
C SER A 53 -47.09 21.60 39.29
N GLN A 54 -47.92 20.62 38.90
CA GLN A 54 -49.24 20.36 39.48
C GLN A 54 -49.16 19.72 40.88
N HIS A 55 -47.98 19.25 41.30
CA HIS A 55 -47.75 18.64 42.61
C HIS A 55 -46.95 19.53 43.57
N ARG A 56 -46.78 20.81 43.22
CA ARG A 56 -46.19 21.81 44.11
C ARG A 56 -47.25 22.32 45.12
N THR A 57 -47.80 21.41 45.90
CA THR A 57 -48.77 21.70 46.97
C THR A 57 -48.12 21.44 48.33
N ASP A 58 -48.37 22.31 49.31
CA ASP A 58 -47.98 22.07 50.70
C ASP A 58 -48.86 20.96 51.28
N LEU A 59 -48.23 19.94 51.86
CA LEU A 59 -48.88 18.77 52.46
C LEU A 59 -49.75 19.12 53.67
N ARG A 60 -49.60 20.34 54.22
CA ARG A 60 -50.37 20.85 55.36
C ARG A 60 -51.76 21.38 54.97
N ASP A 61 -51.97 21.68 53.70
CA ASP A 61 -53.22 22.25 53.19
C ASP A 61 -54.19 21.17 52.66
N GLU A 62 -53.75 19.90 52.56
CA GLU A 62 -54.54 18.77 52.06
C GLU A 62 -54.88 17.78 53.20
N THR A 63 -55.99 17.05 53.07
CA THR A 63 -56.22 15.90 53.96
C THR A 63 -55.27 14.76 53.59
N PRO A 64 -54.74 13.98 54.56
CA PRO A 64 -53.82 12.87 54.29
C PRO A 64 -54.37 11.88 53.25
N GLU A 65 -55.69 11.71 53.21
CA GLU A 65 -56.38 10.84 52.27
C GLU A 65 -56.43 11.41 50.84
N ALA A 66 -56.60 12.73 50.69
CA ALA A 66 -56.54 13.40 49.40
C ALA A 66 -55.12 13.39 48.83
N THR A 67 -54.11 13.63 49.67
CA THR A 67 -52.69 13.54 49.30
C THR A 67 -52.32 12.14 48.83
N ALA A 68 -52.69 11.09 49.58
CA ALA A 68 -52.40 9.71 49.21
C ALA A 68 -53.05 9.33 47.87
N THR A 69 -54.29 9.79 47.62
CA THR A 69 -54.99 9.56 46.36
C THR A 69 -54.31 10.29 45.19
N ARG A 70 -53.94 11.56 45.38
CA ARG A 70 -53.21 12.37 44.39
C ARG A 70 -51.87 11.76 44.00
N MET A 71 -51.07 11.34 44.99
CA MET A 71 -49.77 10.71 44.76
C MET A 71 -49.91 9.35 44.07
N LEU A 72 -50.93 8.54 44.43
CA LEU A 72 -51.19 7.27 43.75
C LEU A 72 -51.66 7.45 42.31
N ASP A 73 -52.52 8.41 42.03
CA ASP A 73 -52.97 8.71 40.67
C ASP A 73 -51.83 9.26 39.81
N PHE A 74 -50.94 10.08 40.37
CA PHE A 74 -49.73 10.50 39.67
C PHE A 74 -48.75 9.35 39.41
N LEU A 75 -48.55 8.45 40.37
CA LEU A 75 -47.74 7.24 40.17
C LEU A 75 -48.33 6.32 39.08
N ARG A 76 -49.67 6.26 38.94
CA ARG A 76 -50.34 5.57 37.83
C ARG A 76 -50.08 6.23 36.48
N VAL A 77 -50.13 7.57 36.42
CA VAL A 77 -49.77 8.34 35.22
C VAL A 77 -48.30 8.12 34.81
N LEU A 78 -47.41 8.05 35.79
CA LEU A 78 -46.00 7.67 35.60
C LEU A 78 -45.81 6.18 35.27
N ASN A 79 -46.88 5.37 35.33
CA ASN A 79 -46.91 3.92 35.08
C ASN A 79 -45.96 3.13 35.99
N TYR A 80 -45.95 3.53 37.26
CA TYR A 80 -45.37 2.72 38.32
C TYR A 80 -46.29 1.55 38.64
N LYS A 81 -45.75 0.32 38.58
CA LYS A 81 -46.49 -0.89 38.95
C LYS A 81 -46.41 -1.08 40.45
N ILE A 82 -47.48 -0.73 41.15
CA ILE A 82 -47.61 -0.99 42.58
C ILE A 82 -47.96 -2.47 42.75
N ASN A 83 -47.11 -3.24 43.43
CA ASN A 83 -47.29 -4.67 43.66
C ASN A 83 -48.27 -4.99 44.81
N LEU A 84 -49.00 -3.97 45.31
CA LEU A 84 -49.97 -4.07 46.40
C LEU A 84 -51.37 -3.69 45.90
N GLU A 85 -52.39 -4.23 46.55
CA GLU A 85 -53.79 -3.90 46.28
C GLU A 85 -54.06 -2.40 46.53
N PRO A 86 -54.89 -1.70 45.72
CA PRO A 86 -55.06 -0.25 45.80
C PRO A 86 -55.47 0.30 47.18
N GLN A 87 -56.24 -0.48 47.93
CA GLN A 87 -56.67 -0.12 49.29
C GLN A 87 -55.52 -0.21 50.30
N HIS A 88 -54.72 -1.27 50.21
CA HIS A 88 -53.53 -1.48 51.03
C HIS A 88 -52.42 -0.48 50.69
N ALA A 89 -52.25 -0.12 49.41
CA ALA A 89 -51.30 0.92 48.98
C ALA A 89 -51.70 2.31 49.50
N LYS A 90 -53.01 2.62 49.54
CA LYS A 90 -53.53 3.89 50.10
C LYS A 90 -53.27 3.95 51.61
N GLN A 91 -53.46 2.86 52.34
CA GLN A 91 -53.17 2.78 53.77
C GLN A 91 -51.66 2.87 54.08
N ALA A 92 -50.82 2.20 53.29
CA ALA A 92 -49.36 2.24 53.46
C ALA A 92 -48.79 3.64 53.16
N LEU A 93 -49.34 4.35 52.18
CA LEU A 93 -48.95 5.73 51.87
C LEU A 93 -49.48 6.74 52.91
N LEU A 94 -50.67 6.49 53.48
CA LEU A 94 -51.22 7.27 54.60
C LEU A 94 -50.36 7.20 55.86
N HIS A 95 -49.76 6.04 56.14
CA HIS A 95 -48.88 5.84 57.31
C HIS A 95 -47.39 6.11 57.02
N GLY A 96 -47.04 6.42 55.77
CA GLY A 96 -45.67 6.72 55.35
C GLY A 96 -44.70 5.54 55.54
N ASP A 97 -45.12 4.33 55.16
CA ASP A 97 -44.33 3.11 55.36
C ASP A 97 -43.02 3.12 54.52
N PRO A 98 -41.83 3.04 55.16
CA PRO A 98 -40.54 2.98 54.47
C PRO A 98 -40.43 1.84 53.45
N GLN A 99 -41.13 0.71 53.69
CA GLN A 99 -41.10 -0.44 52.78
C GLN A 99 -41.72 -0.16 51.41
N LEU A 100 -42.65 0.80 51.34
CA LEU A 100 -43.28 1.23 50.10
C LEU A 100 -42.59 2.47 49.52
N ILE A 101 -42.16 3.41 50.37
CA ILE A 101 -41.57 4.68 49.95
C ILE A 101 -40.17 4.51 49.36
N TYR A 102 -39.30 3.70 49.96
CA TYR A 102 -37.92 3.55 49.45
C TYR A 102 -37.86 2.94 48.05
N PRO A 103 -38.64 1.91 47.69
CA PRO A 103 -38.72 1.43 46.31
C PRO A 103 -39.29 2.48 45.34
N ILE A 104 -40.25 3.30 45.77
CA ILE A 104 -40.82 4.38 44.95
C ILE A 104 -39.77 5.47 44.69
N LEU A 105 -39.07 5.94 45.72
CA LEU A 105 -38.00 6.93 45.59
C LEU A 105 -36.84 6.40 44.74
N THR A 106 -36.40 5.17 44.98
CA THR A 106 -35.35 4.52 44.19
C THR A 106 -35.73 4.48 42.72
N TRP A 107 -36.97 4.09 42.40
CA TRP A 107 -37.45 4.03 41.03
C TRP A 107 -37.57 5.41 40.38
N MET A 108 -38.06 6.41 41.12
CA MET A 108 -38.18 7.78 40.59
C MET A 108 -36.82 8.43 40.33
N LEU A 109 -35.86 8.26 41.26
CA LEU A 109 -34.53 8.84 41.16
C LEU A 109 -33.66 8.13 40.11
N GLN A 110 -33.84 6.82 39.90
CA GLN A 110 -33.13 6.08 38.86
C GLN A 110 -33.51 6.54 37.44
N ARG A 111 -34.75 7.01 37.24
CA ARG A 111 -35.32 7.32 35.90
C ARG A 111 -35.80 8.76 35.76
N LEU A 112 -35.18 9.68 36.49
CA LEU A 112 -35.62 11.07 36.55
C LEU A 112 -35.84 11.72 35.16
N PRO A 113 -34.92 11.61 34.17
CA PRO A 113 -35.11 12.22 32.85
C PRO A 113 -36.25 11.57 32.04
N GLU A 114 -36.46 10.27 32.17
CA GLU A 114 -37.54 9.55 31.49
C GLU A 114 -38.90 9.90 32.11
N LEU A 115 -38.95 10.02 33.44
CA LEU A 115 -40.15 10.39 34.17
C LEU A 115 -40.54 11.85 33.96
N GLN A 116 -39.57 12.76 33.82
CA GLN A 116 -39.84 14.14 33.39
C GLN A 116 -40.48 14.19 32.00
N LYS A 117 -39.94 13.43 31.04
CA LYS A 117 -40.55 13.31 29.70
C LYS A 117 -41.95 12.73 29.79
N ARG A 118 -42.17 11.71 30.63
CA ARG A 118 -43.48 11.08 30.80
C ARG A 118 -44.50 12.00 31.45
N ALA A 119 -44.12 12.73 32.50
CA ALA A 119 -44.96 13.73 33.17
C ALA A 119 -45.32 14.90 32.22
N TYR A 120 -44.37 15.30 31.36
CA TYR A 120 -44.63 16.27 30.31
C TYR A 120 -45.63 15.73 29.28
N LEU A 121 -45.43 14.50 28.80
CA LEU A 121 -46.31 13.87 27.80
C LEU A 121 -47.69 13.57 28.36
N SER A 122 -47.83 13.19 29.63
CA SER A 122 -49.13 12.89 30.24
C SER A 122 -50.06 14.09 30.26
N ARG A 123 -49.52 15.31 30.39
CA ARG A 123 -50.33 16.54 30.32
C ARG A 123 -51.06 16.69 28.98
N PHE A 124 -50.52 16.15 27.90
CA PHE A 124 -51.06 16.30 26.54
C PHE A 124 -51.68 15.01 25.99
N LEU A 125 -51.30 13.84 26.50
CA LEU A 125 -51.72 12.53 26.00
C LEU A 125 -52.74 11.81 26.89
N VAL A 126 -53.03 12.29 28.10
CA VAL A 126 -54.14 11.77 28.90
C VAL A 126 -55.45 12.21 28.25
N ASN A 127 -56.30 11.23 27.93
CA ASN A 127 -57.57 11.48 27.29
C ASN A 127 -58.53 12.18 28.23
N VAL A 128 -59.24 13.18 27.73
CA VAL A 128 -60.42 13.71 28.41
C VAL A 128 -61.53 12.67 28.29
N GLU A 129 -61.99 12.12 29.42
CA GLU A 129 -63.12 11.18 29.44
C GLU A 129 -64.41 11.94 29.14
N VAL A 130 -64.90 11.84 27.90
CA VAL A 130 -66.18 12.38 27.47
C VAL A 130 -67.25 11.30 27.69
N PRO A 131 -68.28 11.54 28.53
CA PRO A 131 -69.36 10.59 28.77
C PRO A 131 -70.09 10.13 27.49
N GLU A 132 -70.45 8.84 27.44
CA GLU A 132 -71.01 8.19 26.24
C GLU A 132 -72.28 8.84 25.66
N HIS A 133 -73.09 9.49 26.51
CA HIS A 133 -74.32 10.17 26.08
C HIS A 133 -74.05 11.43 25.22
N MET A 134 -72.88 12.05 25.35
CA MET A 134 -72.51 13.24 24.56
C MET A 134 -72.00 12.88 23.16
N PHE A 135 -71.68 11.61 22.88
CA PHE A 135 -71.36 11.14 21.53
C PHE A 135 -72.59 10.91 20.63
N THR A 136 -73.78 11.28 21.11
CA THR A 136 -75.00 11.30 20.27
C THR A 136 -75.01 12.50 19.31
N ASP A 137 -74.27 13.55 19.65
CA ASP A 137 -74.14 14.77 18.84
C ASP A 137 -72.96 14.63 17.84
N GLU A 138 -73.24 14.82 16.56
CA GLU A 138 -72.29 14.62 15.46
C GLU A 138 -71.12 15.62 15.53
N GLU A 139 -71.37 16.85 16.03
CA GLU A 139 -70.33 17.87 16.20
C GLU A 139 -69.31 17.50 17.31
N ILE A 140 -69.78 16.82 18.36
CA ILE A 140 -68.92 16.35 19.46
C ILE A 140 -68.04 15.18 19.01
N VAL A 141 -68.57 14.32 18.14
CA VAL A 141 -67.81 13.22 17.53
C VAL A 141 -66.71 13.76 16.61
N GLU A 142 -67.02 14.73 15.75
CA GLU A 142 -66.04 15.34 14.84
C GLU A 142 -64.93 16.08 15.60
N THR A 143 -65.29 16.87 16.62
CA THR A 143 -64.30 17.58 17.45
C THR A 143 -63.43 16.62 18.28
N TYR A 144 -63.98 15.51 18.76
CA TYR A 144 -63.20 14.47 19.44
C TYR A 144 -62.25 13.73 18.49
N GLN A 145 -62.66 13.47 17.25
CA GLN A 145 -61.77 12.92 16.20
C GLN A 145 -60.63 13.90 15.88
N ASN A 146 -60.93 15.18 15.66
CA ASN A 146 -59.91 16.21 15.46
C ASN A 146 -58.92 16.29 16.64
N TYR A 147 -59.40 16.18 17.88
CA TYR A 147 -58.55 16.12 19.06
C TYR A 147 -57.61 14.90 19.04
N LYS A 148 -58.08 13.73 18.62
CA LYS A 148 -57.26 12.52 18.49
C LYS A 148 -56.20 12.65 17.40
N ASP A 149 -56.56 13.22 16.26
CA ASP A 149 -55.63 13.45 15.16
C ASP A 149 -54.52 14.43 15.56
N LEU A 150 -54.87 15.51 16.28
CA LEU A 150 -53.89 16.44 16.84
C LEU A 150 -52.97 15.76 17.87
N GLN A 151 -53.50 14.86 18.70
CA GLN A 151 -52.68 14.08 19.64
C GLN A 151 -51.68 13.16 18.91
N GLU A 152 -52.08 12.56 17.79
CA GLU A 152 -51.21 11.70 16.98
C GLU A 152 -50.12 12.52 16.27
N GLN A 153 -50.48 13.64 15.66
CA GLN A 153 -49.52 14.60 15.08
C GLN A 153 -48.51 15.08 16.13
N PHE A 154 -48.97 15.39 17.35
CA PHE A 154 -48.08 15.77 18.45
C PHE A 154 -47.08 14.65 18.82
N LYS A 155 -47.51 13.38 18.85
CA LYS A 155 -46.60 12.25 19.11
C LYS A 155 -45.50 12.15 18.06
N GLU A 156 -45.85 12.30 16.77
CA GLU A 156 -44.88 12.21 15.67
C GLU A 156 -43.88 13.37 15.72
N VAL A 157 -44.36 14.61 15.90
CA VAL A 157 -43.51 15.81 15.99
C VAL A 157 -42.62 15.76 17.23
N HIS A 158 -43.13 15.32 18.38
CA HIS A 158 -42.32 15.16 19.58
C HIS A 158 -41.23 14.09 19.39
N LYS A 159 -41.56 12.94 18.79
CA LYS A 159 -40.62 11.85 18.52
C LYS A 159 -39.51 12.27 17.56
N THR A 160 -39.84 13.04 16.52
CA THR A 160 -38.85 13.59 15.58
C THR A 160 -37.96 14.63 16.26
N SER A 161 -38.52 15.54 17.06
CA SER A 161 -37.76 16.53 17.84
C SER A 161 -36.78 15.88 18.81
N GLU A 162 -37.19 14.82 19.51
CA GLU A 162 -36.34 14.10 20.45
C GLU A 162 -35.17 13.37 19.76
N LYS A 163 -35.42 12.77 18.59
CA LYS A 163 -34.36 12.18 17.76
C LYS A 163 -33.31 13.22 17.38
N TYR A 164 -33.73 14.40 16.91
CA TYR A 164 -32.79 15.48 16.59
C TYR A 164 -32.02 15.94 17.83
N LYS A 165 -32.67 16.16 18.97
CA LYS A 165 -31.97 16.56 20.21
C LYS A 165 -30.92 15.55 20.67
N SER A 166 -31.14 14.25 20.47
CA SER A 166 -30.15 13.22 20.83
C SER A 166 -28.93 13.16 19.90
N GLN A 167 -29.06 13.65 18.67
CA GLN A 167 -27.99 13.62 17.67
C GLN A 167 -27.10 14.88 17.67
N LEU A 168 -27.55 15.98 18.27
CA LEU A 168 -26.74 17.18 18.38
C LEU A 168 -25.68 17.02 19.48
N ILE A 169 -24.41 16.97 19.07
CA ILE A 169 -23.27 17.27 19.95
C ILE A 169 -23.52 18.65 20.58
N SER A 170 -23.25 18.78 21.89
CA SER A 170 -23.46 20.02 22.64
C SER A 170 -22.81 21.20 21.90
N PRO A 171 -23.60 22.17 21.39
CA PRO A 171 -23.06 23.31 20.65
C PRO A 171 -22.08 24.14 21.50
N ASN A 172 -22.14 24.00 22.82
CA ASN A 172 -21.26 24.70 23.76
C ASN A 172 -19.84 24.13 23.76
N GLU A 173 -19.65 22.83 23.52
CA GLU A 173 -18.31 22.23 23.43
C GLU A 173 -17.59 22.68 22.15
N ILE A 174 -18.33 22.70 21.03
CA ILE A 174 -17.82 23.20 19.75
C ILE A 174 -17.48 24.70 19.87
N LYS A 175 -18.35 25.51 20.50
CA LYS A 175 -18.05 26.93 20.76
C LYS A 175 -16.79 27.10 21.61
N LYS A 176 -16.62 26.32 22.67
CA LYS A 176 -15.41 26.35 23.51
C LYS A 176 -14.15 25.99 22.70
N ALA A 177 -14.22 24.94 21.89
CA ALA A 177 -13.09 24.54 21.03
C ALA A 177 -12.74 25.63 20.00
N ILE A 178 -13.74 26.27 19.39
CA ILE A 178 -13.53 27.40 18.47
C ILE A 178 -12.88 28.57 19.20
N MET A 179 -13.37 28.96 20.37
CA MET A 179 -12.77 30.04 21.16
C MET A 179 -11.31 29.74 21.51
N GLN A 180 -11.01 28.50 21.91
CA GLN A 180 -9.63 28.10 22.20
C GLN A 180 -8.73 28.18 20.96
N MET A 181 -9.20 27.71 19.79
CA MET A 181 -8.45 27.83 18.54
C MET A 181 -8.27 29.29 18.10
N GLU A 182 -9.25 30.16 18.36
CA GLU A 182 -9.15 31.60 18.08
C GLU A 182 -8.13 32.29 18.99
N GLU A 183 -8.08 31.93 20.28
CA GLU A 183 -7.06 32.39 21.22
C GLU A 183 -5.65 31.93 20.80
N ASP A 184 -5.50 30.65 20.45
CA ASP A 184 -4.23 30.10 19.97
C ASP A 184 -3.75 30.80 18.69
N LYS A 185 -4.67 31.05 17.75
CA LYS A 185 -4.39 31.82 16.54
C LYS A 185 -3.93 33.24 16.88
N GLY A 186 -4.63 33.93 17.77
CA GLY A 186 -4.26 35.28 18.21
C GLY A 186 -2.86 35.32 18.85
N MET A 187 -2.53 34.35 19.70
CA MET A 187 -1.20 34.22 20.29
C MET A 187 -0.11 33.96 19.24
N LEU A 188 -0.40 33.15 18.22
CA LEU A 188 0.52 32.88 17.11
C LEU A 188 0.73 34.12 16.23
N GLU A 189 -0.34 34.84 15.90
CA GLU A 189 -0.28 36.09 15.14
C GLU A 189 0.58 37.13 15.87
N GLN A 190 0.37 37.32 17.17
CA GLN A 190 1.20 38.20 18.00
C GLN A 190 2.66 37.76 18.04
N LYS A 191 2.95 36.45 18.16
CA LYS A 191 4.33 35.95 18.09
C LYS A 191 4.98 36.21 16.74
N VAL A 192 4.25 35.99 15.65
CA VAL A 192 4.73 36.26 14.29
C VAL A 192 4.98 37.76 14.09
N GLU A 193 4.09 38.61 14.56
CA GLU A 193 4.25 40.07 14.49
C GLU A 193 5.45 40.54 15.31
N ASN A 194 5.61 40.04 16.54
CA ASN A 194 6.78 40.30 17.39
C ASN A 194 8.10 39.80 16.78
N LEU A 195 8.08 38.72 16.01
CA LEU A 195 9.27 38.25 15.29
C LEU A 195 9.54 39.13 14.07
N LYS A 196 8.51 39.48 13.29
CA LYS A 196 8.64 40.37 12.13
C LYS A 196 9.18 41.74 12.53
N THR A 197 8.70 42.34 13.62
CA THR A 197 9.19 43.64 14.12
C THR A 197 10.63 43.57 14.63
N LYS A 198 11.08 42.44 15.18
CA LYS A 198 12.48 42.26 15.59
C LYS A 198 13.44 42.08 14.41
N LEU A 199 12.94 41.61 13.28
CA LEU A 199 13.74 41.27 12.10
C LEU A 199 13.60 42.28 10.95
N SER A 200 12.71 43.27 11.07
CA SER A 200 12.46 44.30 10.05
C SER A 200 13.63 45.26 9.82
N ASP A 201 14.58 45.32 10.76
CA ASP A 201 15.75 46.20 10.67
C ASP A 201 16.86 45.64 9.74
N HIS A 202 16.69 44.44 9.18
CA HIS A 202 17.68 43.80 8.31
C HIS A 202 17.42 44.11 6.82
N GLU A 203 18.41 44.69 6.13
CA GLU A 203 18.32 45.16 4.73
C GLU A 203 17.96 44.08 3.68
N GLN A 204 18.13 42.80 4.01
CA GLN A 204 17.80 41.65 3.14
C GLN A 204 16.80 40.67 3.78
N PHE A 205 15.96 41.18 4.69
CA PHE A 205 15.04 40.32 5.46
C PHE A 205 14.11 39.50 4.56
N GLU A 206 13.53 40.08 3.52
CA GLU A 206 12.58 39.36 2.64
C GLU A 206 13.26 38.23 1.85
N GLU A 207 14.44 38.48 1.27
CA GLU A 207 15.21 37.46 0.55
C GLU A 207 15.67 36.33 1.48
N MET A 208 16.11 36.67 2.69
CA MET A 208 16.53 35.70 3.70
C MET A 208 15.33 34.90 4.25
N LEU A 209 14.16 35.53 4.44
CA LEU A 209 12.93 34.87 4.85
C LEU A 209 12.48 33.87 3.77
N GLU A 210 12.54 34.26 2.49
CA GLU A 210 12.18 33.36 1.39
C GLU A 210 13.15 32.18 1.29
N ALA A 211 14.45 32.43 1.41
CA ALA A 211 15.48 31.39 1.40
C ALA A 211 15.34 30.42 2.60
N THR A 212 15.10 30.94 3.80
CA THR A 212 14.89 30.12 5.00
C THR A 212 13.57 29.37 4.98
N HIS A 213 12.50 29.94 4.42
CA HIS A 213 11.23 29.24 4.20
C HIS A 213 11.39 28.08 3.21
N LYS A 214 12.07 28.30 2.07
CA LYS A 214 12.41 27.25 1.11
C LYS A 214 13.26 26.16 1.75
N LEU A 215 14.28 26.53 2.54
CA LEU A 215 15.12 25.58 3.26
C LEU A 215 14.29 24.76 4.26
N ARG A 216 13.38 25.38 5.02
CA ARG A 216 12.51 24.69 5.97
C ARG A 216 11.58 23.70 5.29
N LEU A 217 10.95 24.09 4.18
CA LEU A 217 10.13 23.17 3.38
C LEU A 217 10.94 21.96 2.90
N GLN A 218 12.16 22.20 2.40
CA GLN A 218 13.04 21.11 1.95
C GLN A 218 13.51 20.22 3.12
N GLN A 219 13.76 20.78 4.31
CA GLN A 219 14.07 20.00 5.52
C GLN A 219 12.87 19.15 5.97
N ASP A 220 11.66 19.71 5.96
CA ASP A 220 10.44 18.96 6.29
C ASP A 220 10.18 17.83 5.29
N GLU A 221 10.41 18.06 3.99
CA GLU A 221 10.35 17.02 2.96
C GLU A 221 11.45 15.97 3.17
N GLN A 222 12.67 16.37 3.50
CA GLN A 222 13.77 15.46 3.79
C GLN A 222 13.45 14.56 4.99
N VAL A 223 12.89 15.10 6.08
CA VAL A 223 12.47 14.31 7.25
C VAL A 223 11.37 13.33 6.87
N LYS A 224 10.33 13.78 6.15
CA LYS A 224 9.25 12.90 5.66
C LYS A 224 9.79 11.76 4.78
N LEU A 225 10.72 12.06 3.88
CA LEU A 225 11.34 11.06 3.01
C LEU A 225 12.21 10.09 3.81
N GLN A 226 12.96 10.57 4.81
CA GLN A 226 13.75 9.71 5.69
C GLN A 226 12.87 8.77 6.50
N ASP A 227 11.75 9.25 7.03
CA ASP A 227 10.83 8.42 7.80
C ASP A 227 10.13 7.37 6.91
N ARG A 228 9.69 7.77 5.71
CA ARG A 228 9.19 6.81 4.71
C ARG A 228 10.24 5.77 4.32
N LEU A 229 11.49 6.17 4.14
CA LEU A 229 12.58 5.24 3.81
C LEU A 229 12.87 4.27 4.96
N LYS A 230 12.85 4.74 6.22
CA LYS A 230 12.97 3.87 7.40
C LYS A 230 11.81 2.88 7.47
N GLU A 231 10.59 3.35 7.24
CA GLU A 231 9.39 2.51 7.24
C GLU A 231 9.46 1.44 6.14
N GLN A 232 9.79 1.83 4.90
CA GLN A 232 9.96 0.89 3.78
C GLN A 232 11.06 -0.12 4.03
N LYS A 233 12.21 0.29 4.60
CA LYS A 233 13.28 -0.64 5.00
C LYS A 233 12.81 -1.60 6.10
N ALA A 234 12.05 -1.13 7.08
CA ALA A 234 11.51 -1.98 8.13
C ALA A 234 10.52 -3.01 7.55
N GLN A 235 9.64 -2.58 6.64
CA GLN A 235 8.71 -3.47 5.93
C GLN A 235 9.45 -4.50 5.08
N LEU A 236 10.51 -4.11 4.36
CA LEU A 236 11.34 -5.02 3.57
C LEU A 236 12.00 -6.07 4.47
N LEU A 237 12.65 -5.64 5.57
CA LEU A 237 13.28 -6.58 6.51
C LEU A 237 12.26 -7.52 7.16
N GLN A 238 11.06 -7.04 7.46
CA GLN A 238 9.97 -7.88 7.97
C GLN A 238 9.52 -8.91 6.93
N ALA A 239 9.41 -8.51 5.66
CA ALA A 239 9.06 -9.41 4.56
C ALA A 239 10.16 -10.46 4.32
N GLU A 240 11.44 -10.06 4.32
CA GLU A 240 12.59 -10.94 4.21
C GLU A 240 12.64 -11.94 5.37
N HIS A 241 12.45 -11.48 6.61
CA HIS A 241 12.40 -12.36 7.77
C HIS A 241 11.24 -13.35 7.70
N ARG A 242 10.07 -12.91 7.22
CA ARG A 242 8.91 -13.79 7.00
C ARG A 242 9.20 -14.84 5.93
N LEU A 243 9.84 -14.45 4.83
CA LEU A 243 10.26 -15.36 3.76
C LEU A 243 11.26 -16.39 4.29
N GLN A 244 12.32 -15.94 4.98
CA GLN A 244 13.30 -16.83 5.61
C GLN A 244 12.65 -17.80 6.60
N GLY A 245 11.71 -17.32 7.43
CA GLY A 245 10.94 -18.17 8.33
C GLY A 245 10.08 -19.21 7.60
N MET A 246 9.44 -18.85 6.49
CA MET A 246 8.70 -19.81 5.66
C MET A 246 9.62 -20.83 4.98
N VAL A 247 10.78 -20.40 4.48
CA VAL A 247 11.78 -21.28 3.85
C VAL A 247 12.35 -22.26 4.89
N ALA A 248 12.65 -21.80 6.10
CA ALA A 248 13.10 -22.64 7.20
C ALA A 248 12.06 -23.71 7.55
N ARG A 249 10.79 -23.32 7.75
CA ARG A 249 9.68 -24.25 8.00
C ARG A 249 9.47 -25.25 6.86
N LEU A 250 9.64 -24.81 5.61
CA LEU A 250 9.52 -25.67 4.45
C LEU A 250 10.67 -26.70 4.40
N ASN A 251 11.89 -26.28 4.70
CA ASN A 251 13.05 -27.16 4.79
C ASN A 251 12.94 -28.15 5.95
N GLU A 252 12.44 -27.72 7.10
CA GLU A 252 12.14 -28.57 8.26
C GLU A 252 11.09 -29.62 7.90
N LYS A 253 9.96 -29.23 7.32
CA LYS A 253 8.94 -30.18 6.82
C LYS A 253 9.45 -31.13 5.75
N ARG A 254 10.40 -30.69 4.90
CA ARG A 254 11.08 -31.56 3.93
C ARG A 254 12.00 -32.57 4.62
N GLN A 255 12.73 -32.16 5.66
CA GLN A 255 13.57 -33.05 6.47
C GLN A 255 12.73 -34.03 7.31
N GLU A 256 11.63 -33.58 7.93
CA GLU A 256 10.70 -34.44 8.67
C GLU A 256 10.07 -35.51 7.76
N ARG A 257 9.66 -35.13 6.55
CA ARG A 257 9.17 -36.07 5.52
C ARG A 257 10.24 -37.07 5.05
N ALA A 258 11.50 -36.65 5.04
CA ALA A 258 12.61 -37.52 4.64
C ALA A 258 13.09 -38.43 5.80
N GLY A 259 12.87 -38.03 7.05
CA GLY A 259 13.43 -38.68 8.24
C GLY A 259 12.45 -39.43 9.15
N SER A 260 11.13 -39.20 9.05
CA SER A 260 10.14 -39.80 9.95
C SER A 260 8.93 -40.37 9.20
N SER A 261 8.69 -41.68 9.37
CA SER A 261 7.45 -42.33 8.93
C SER A 261 6.42 -42.46 10.05
N ASP A 262 6.77 -42.08 11.28
CA ASP A 262 5.97 -42.33 12.48
C ASP A 262 5.22 -41.07 12.93
N VAL A 263 3.90 -41.10 12.82
CA VAL A 263 3.00 -39.95 13.03
C VAL A 263 3.04 -39.44 14.47
N ARG A 264 3.33 -40.32 15.44
CA ARG A 264 3.43 -39.95 16.86
C ARG A 264 4.60 -39.01 17.16
N GLN A 265 5.77 -39.26 16.58
CA GLN A 265 6.93 -38.39 16.78
C GLN A 265 6.74 -37.02 16.14
N GLN A 266 6.00 -36.95 15.03
CA GLN A 266 5.62 -35.69 14.40
C GLN A 266 4.62 -34.90 15.27
N LEU A 267 3.67 -35.57 15.91
CA LEU A 267 2.74 -34.93 16.85
C LEU A 267 3.46 -34.42 18.10
N ASP A 268 4.35 -35.20 18.70
CA ASP A 268 5.12 -34.77 19.88
C ASP A 268 6.02 -33.54 19.58
N ALA A 269 6.63 -33.50 18.38
CA ALA A 269 7.42 -32.35 17.93
C ALA A 269 6.56 -31.10 17.70
N LEU A 270 5.38 -31.27 17.08
CA LEU A 270 4.42 -30.17 16.89
C LEU A 270 3.85 -29.66 18.21
N GLU A 271 3.55 -30.55 19.16
CA GLU A 271 3.12 -30.15 20.50
C GLU A 271 4.21 -29.37 21.24
N ALA A 272 5.48 -29.77 21.11
CA ALA A 272 6.60 -29.01 21.66
C ALA A 272 6.74 -27.62 21.01
N GLU A 273 6.60 -27.53 19.68
CA GLU A 273 6.65 -26.24 18.95
C GLU A 273 5.47 -25.33 19.36
N VAL A 274 4.25 -25.86 19.46
CA VAL A 274 3.06 -25.12 19.90
C VAL A 274 3.24 -24.60 21.31
N ASN A 275 3.72 -25.42 22.25
CA ASN A 275 3.99 -25.01 23.62
C ASN A 275 5.06 -23.90 23.71
N ASP A 276 6.10 -23.96 22.87
CA ASP A 276 7.14 -22.92 22.81
C ASP A 276 6.63 -21.62 22.17
N LEU A 277 5.79 -21.72 21.13
CA LEU A 277 5.13 -20.58 20.51
C LEU A 277 4.13 -19.93 21.46
N GLU A 278 3.37 -20.71 22.21
CA GLU A 278 2.41 -20.24 23.20
C GLU A 278 3.12 -19.47 24.33
N LYS A 279 4.22 -20.00 24.87
CA LYS A 279 5.06 -19.27 25.84
C LYS A 279 5.62 -17.97 25.26
N LYS A 280 6.09 -17.99 24.01
CA LYS A 280 6.59 -16.77 23.35
C LYS A 280 5.47 -15.74 23.15
N CYS A 281 4.28 -16.16 22.76
CA CYS A 281 3.15 -15.30 22.44
C CYS A 281 2.45 -14.74 23.70
N MET A 282 2.29 -15.56 24.75
CA MET A 282 1.58 -15.18 25.96
C MET A 282 2.47 -14.46 26.99
N GLU A 283 3.75 -14.82 27.09
CA GLU A 283 4.63 -14.28 28.14
C GLU A 283 5.70 -13.33 27.58
N VAL A 284 6.50 -13.80 26.63
CA VAL A 284 7.74 -13.10 26.24
C VAL A 284 7.48 -11.90 25.34
N LEU A 285 6.70 -12.06 24.27
CA LEU A 285 6.41 -11.00 23.30
C LEU A 285 5.60 -9.85 23.91
N PRO A 286 4.53 -10.08 24.70
CA PRO A 286 3.78 -9.00 25.32
C PRO A 286 4.64 -8.17 26.27
N GLN A 287 5.49 -8.82 27.09
CA GLN A 287 6.41 -8.12 27.98
C GLN A 287 7.43 -7.27 27.19
N GLN A 288 7.98 -7.79 26.10
CA GLN A 288 8.91 -7.05 25.25
C GLN A 288 8.24 -5.88 24.53
N ILE A 289 7.04 -6.08 23.98
CA ILE A 289 6.25 -5.03 23.32
C ILE A 289 5.92 -3.93 24.32
N GLN A 290 5.41 -4.28 25.49
CA GLN A 290 5.07 -3.31 26.53
C GLN A 290 6.31 -2.54 27.00
N ALA A 291 7.46 -3.21 27.17
CA ALA A 291 8.71 -2.54 27.52
C ALA A 291 9.19 -1.57 26.41
N LYS A 292 9.00 -1.93 25.14
CA LYS A 292 9.32 -1.05 24.00
C LYS A 292 8.36 0.12 23.88
N GLN A 293 7.06 -0.10 24.10
CA GLN A 293 6.03 0.94 24.12
C GLN A 293 6.30 1.95 25.24
N LYS A 294 6.55 1.48 26.47
CA LYS A 294 6.93 2.36 27.59
C LYS A 294 8.17 3.18 27.27
N ARG A 295 9.21 2.57 26.70
CA ARG A 295 10.41 3.30 26.29
C ARG A 295 10.15 4.31 25.18
N MET A 296 9.23 4.02 24.26
CA MET A 296 8.82 4.96 23.22
C MET A 296 8.04 6.13 23.83
N GLU A 297 7.10 5.87 24.74
CA GLU A 297 6.36 6.90 25.48
C GLU A 297 7.31 7.79 26.30
N GLU A 298 8.28 7.20 27.00
CA GLU A 298 9.32 7.94 27.72
C GLU A 298 10.14 8.84 26.78
N LEU A 299 10.59 8.32 25.63
CA LEU A 299 11.34 9.10 24.65
C LEU A 299 10.49 10.18 23.98
N GLN A 300 9.21 9.91 23.72
CA GLN A 300 8.27 10.91 23.22
C GLN A 300 7.99 11.99 24.24
N GLY A 301 7.89 11.64 25.53
CA GLY A 301 7.82 12.59 26.64
C GLY A 301 9.06 13.48 26.68
N ILE A 302 10.26 12.90 26.62
CA ILE A 302 11.53 13.66 26.59
C ILE A 302 11.65 14.57 25.35
N LEU A 303 11.09 14.17 24.21
CA LEU A 303 11.04 14.99 22.99
C LEU A 303 9.99 16.11 23.07
N GLY A 304 8.91 15.90 23.81
CA GLY A 304 7.83 16.87 24.02
C GLY A 304 8.13 17.88 25.13
N ASP A 305 8.87 17.45 26.15
CA ASP A 305 9.45 18.33 27.14
C ASP A 305 10.52 19.19 26.45
N GLY A 306 10.47 20.51 26.67
CA GLY A 306 11.48 21.44 26.14
C GLY A 306 12.89 21.05 26.62
N GLN A 307 13.94 21.56 25.96
CA GLN A 307 15.33 21.23 26.29
C GLN A 307 15.58 21.36 27.81
N ILE A 308 15.70 20.21 28.48
CA ILE A 308 15.98 20.13 29.91
C ILE A 308 17.34 20.80 30.14
N SER A 309 17.40 21.76 31.06
CA SER A 309 18.64 22.48 31.36
C SER A 309 19.66 21.51 31.99
N ASP A 310 20.95 21.67 31.69
CA ASP A 310 22.03 20.86 32.29
C ASP A 310 21.98 20.85 33.83
N ALA A 311 21.43 21.93 34.43
CA ALA A 311 21.20 22.02 35.87
C ALA A 311 20.12 21.04 36.38
N GLU A 312 19.04 20.85 35.64
CA GLU A 312 17.94 19.94 35.97
C GLU A 312 18.37 18.48 35.76
N LEU A 313 19.13 18.19 34.69
CA LEU A 313 19.79 16.89 34.48
C LEU A 313 20.75 16.56 35.63
N GLY A 314 21.50 17.55 36.13
CA GLY A 314 22.35 17.42 37.31
C GLY A 314 21.56 17.04 38.57
N GLN A 315 20.42 17.70 38.82
CA GLN A 315 19.56 17.39 39.96
C GLN A 315 18.91 16.00 39.85
N MET A 316 18.43 15.62 38.66
CA MET A 316 17.86 14.29 38.41
C MET A 316 18.91 13.18 38.59
N SER A 317 20.14 13.40 38.14
CA SER A 317 21.26 12.48 38.35
C SER A 317 21.61 12.32 39.83
N GLN A 318 21.61 13.42 40.60
CA GLN A 318 21.81 13.37 42.05
C GLN A 318 20.69 12.63 42.78
N GLN A 319 19.44 12.85 42.39
CA GLN A 319 18.29 12.11 42.93
C GLN A 319 18.38 10.61 42.58
N GLN A 320 18.78 10.28 41.36
CA GLN A 320 18.97 8.89 40.94
C GLN A 320 20.10 8.21 41.74
N GLN A 321 21.21 8.91 41.99
CA GLN A 321 22.29 8.41 42.85
C GLN A 321 21.83 8.24 44.31
N HIS A 322 21.03 9.17 44.83
CA HIS A 322 20.48 9.07 46.18
C HIS A 322 19.53 7.87 46.32
N LEU A 323 18.61 7.70 45.36
CA LEU A 323 17.70 6.55 45.30
C LEU A 323 18.46 5.24 45.11
N ALA A 324 19.47 5.19 44.24
CA ALA A 324 20.31 4.00 44.05
C ALA A 324 21.02 3.59 45.35
N ARG A 325 21.57 4.56 46.10
CA ARG A 325 22.15 4.31 47.43
C ARG A 325 21.11 3.84 48.44
N ALA A 326 19.92 4.43 48.44
CA ALA A 326 18.83 4.00 49.33
C ALA A 326 18.36 2.57 49.02
N VAL A 327 18.22 2.22 47.74
CA VAL A 327 17.90 0.86 47.29
C VAL A 327 19.00 -0.11 47.67
N GLN A 328 20.27 0.23 47.47
CA GLN A 328 21.39 -0.62 47.89
C GLN A 328 21.40 -0.85 49.41
N GLN A 329 21.17 0.20 50.21
CA GLN A 329 21.04 0.07 51.66
C GLN A 329 19.84 -0.79 52.09
N LEU A 330 18.71 -0.67 51.39
CA LEU A 330 17.54 -1.51 51.63
C LEU A 330 17.78 -2.97 51.21
N GLU A 331 18.51 -3.21 50.11
CA GLU A 331 18.92 -4.54 49.71
C GLU A 331 19.92 -5.16 50.68
N GLU A 332 20.89 -4.39 51.17
CA GLU A 332 21.85 -4.84 52.19
C GLU A 332 21.15 -5.15 53.51
N ARG A 333 20.21 -4.30 53.95
CA ARG A 333 19.33 -4.60 55.09
C ARG A 333 18.49 -5.85 54.85
N LYS A 334 17.89 -6.01 53.67
CA LYS A 334 17.11 -7.20 53.32
C LYS A 334 17.96 -8.46 53.33
N ARG A 335 19.19 -8.42 52.80
CA ARG A 335 20.15 -9.54 52.84
C ARG A 335 20.58 -9.86 54.27
N ALA A 336 20.81 -8.85 55.11
CA ALA A 336 21.13 -9.03 56.52
C ALA A 336 19.97 -9.66 57.32
N THR A 337 18.73 -9.25 57.05
CA THR A 337 17.52 -9.82 57.69
C THR A 337 17.14 -11.20 57.14
N GLN A 338 17.48 -11.51 55.87
CA GLN A 338 17.30 -12.84 55.26
C GLN A 338 18.33 -13.88 55.71
N SER A 339 19.38 -13.50 56.45
CA SER A 339 20.33 -14.41 57.09
C SER A 339 19.75 -15.02 58.39
N ASN A 340 18.48 -15.42 58.37
CA ASN A 340 17.86 -16.16 59.45
C ASN A 340 18.01 -17.66 59.14
N PRO A 341 18.72 -18.45 59.96
CA PRO A 341 19.08 -19.83 59.63
C PRO A 341 17.88 -20.80 59.56
N ASP A 342 16.68 -20.36 59.93
CA ASP A 342 15.44 -21.16 59.92
C ASP A 342 14.53 -20.87 58.70
N ASP A 343 14.93 -19.97 57.79
CA ASP A 343 14.15 -19.67 56.59
C ASP A 343 14.37 -20.72 55.49
N LYS A 344 13.61 -21.82 55.55
CA LYS A 344 13.62 -22.89 54.52
C LYS A 344 13.36 -22.33 53.10
N LEU A 345 12.66 -21.21 52.95
CA LEU A 345 12.44 -20.55 51.65
C LEU A 345 13.70 -19.88 51.10
N ALA A 346 14.68 -19.51 51.92
CA ALA A 346 15.96 -18.98 51.45
C ALA A 346 16.72 -20.00 50.61
N MET A 347 16.70 -21.28 51.01
CA MET A 347 17.28 -22.38 50.24
C MET A 347 16.57 -22.58 48.91
N PHE A 348 15.23 -22.57 48.90
CA PHE A 348 14.44 -22.68 47.66
C PHE A 348 14.64 -21.47 46.74
N ARG A 349 14.78 -20.25 47.28
CA ARG A 349 15.14 -19.05 46.52
C ARG A 349 16.54 -19.14 45.92
N GLN A 350 17.51 -19.65 46.68
CA GLN A 350 18.87 -19.86 46.20
C GLN A 350 18.92 -20.94 45.12
N GLN A 351 18.16 -22.03 45.29
CA GLN A 351 18.03 -23.10 44.31
C GLN A 351 17.31 -22.62 43.04
N ALA A 352 16.23 -21.85 43.17
CA ALA A 352 15.54 -21.21 42.06
C ALA A 352 16.47 -20.24 41.29
N ASN A 353 17.26 -19.43 42.00
CA ASN A 353 18.27 -18.56 41.38
C ASN A 353 19.37 -19.36 40.67
N LEU A 354 19.80 -20.50 41.22
CA LEU A 354 20.80 -21.35 40.60
C LEU A 354 20.25 -22.06 39.36
N VAL A 355 18.98 -22.49 39.40
CA VAL A 355 18.26 -23.03 38.23
C VAL A 355 18.04 -21.95 37.17
N ALA A 356 17.66 -20.73 37.56
CA ALA A 356 17.53 -19.58 36.66
C ALA A 356 18.87 -19.26 35.99
N LYS A 357 19.97 -19.18 36.75
CA LYS A 357 21.32 -18.99 36.19
C LYS A 357 21.74 -20.12 35.23
N LYS A 358 21.42 -21.38 35.55
CA LYS A 358 21.67 -22.51 34.64
C LYS A 358 20.83 -22.41 33.38
N LYS A 359 19.56 -22.03 33.50
CA LYS A 359 18.65 -21.78 32.36
C LYS A 359 19.20 -20.65 31.48
N ASP A 360 19.65 -19.55 32.07
CA ASP A 360 20.25 -18.43 31.36
C ASP A 360 21.55 -18.82 30.65
N ALA A 361 22.42 -19.59 31.31
CA ALA A 361 23.64 -20.11 30.70
C ALA A 361 23.35 -21.07 29.53
N LEU A 362 22.33 -21.93 29.66
CA LEU A 362 21.86 -22.79 28.56
C LEU A 362 21.24 -22.00 27.41
N LEU A 363 20.43 -20.97 27.70
CA LEU A 363 19.87 -20.08 26.68
C LEU A 363 20.95 -19.29 25.96
N GLN A 364 22.00 -18.83 26.67
CA GLN A 364 23.16 -18.19 26.06
C GLN A 364 23.92 -19.16 25.14
N ARG A 365 24.11 -20.41 25.58
CA ARG A 365 24.76 -21.45 24.75
C ARG A 365 23.90 -21.84 23.54
N LEU A 366 22.58 -21.93 23.70
CA LEU A 366 21.65 -22.15 22.60
C LEU A 366 21.76 -20.99 21.60
N ALA A 367 21.75 -19.74 22.08
CA ALA A 367 21.90 -18.56 21.24
C ALA A 367 23.25 -18.52 20.52
N SER A 368 24.36 -18.94 21.15
CA SER A 368 25.67 -19.01 20.48
C SER A 368 25.67 -20.07 19.38
N VAL A 369 25.16 -21.27 19.65
CA VAL A 369 25.04 -22.34 18.65
C VAL A 369 24.09 -21.95 17.52
N SER A 370 22.97 -21.27 17.82
CA SER A 370 22.06 -20.76 16.78
C SER A 370 22.72 -19.69 15.91
N ARG A 371 23.55 -18.80 16.48
CA ARG A 371 24.34 -17.83 15.68
C ARG A 371 25.38 -18.53 14.82
N GLU A 372 26.10 -19.50 15.36
CA GLU A 372 27.06 -20.31 14.61
C GLU A 372 26.37 -21.05 13.45
N ARG A 373 25.20 -21.66 13.71
CA ARG A 373 24.39 -22.30 12.67
C ARG A 373 23.98 -21.29 11.59
N GLY A 374 23.48 -20.12 11.98
CA GLY A 374 23.11 -19.07 11.04
C GLY A 374 24.29 -18.55 10.21
N SER A 375 25.48 -18.43 10.82
CA SER A 375 26.72 -18.07 10.11
C SER A 375 27.12 -19.13 9.10
N ILE A 376 27.06 -20.41 9.47
CA ILE A 376 27.40 -21.54 8.57
C ILE A 376 26.36 -21.65 7.44
N GLU A 377 25.08 -21.44 7.73
CA GLU A 377 24.02 -21.40 6.71
C GLU A 377 24.22 -20.26 5.73
N ALA A 378 24.59 -19.06 6.21
CA ALA A 378 24.92 -17.93 5.35
C ALA A 378 26.14 -18.22 4.48
N GLU A 379 27.23 -18.75 5.05
CA GLU A 379 28.41 -19.17 4.27
C GLU A 379 28.08 -20.23 3.23
N LEU A 380 27.16 -21.16 3.54
CA LEU A 380 26.73 -22.21 2.61
C LEU A 380 25.90 -21.60 1.48
N GLN A 381 25.05 -20.62 1.78
CA GLN A 381 24.27 -19.89 0.79
C GLN A 381 25.17 -19.04 -0.12
N ASP A 382 26.16 -18.36 0.44
CA ASP A 382 27.16 -17.60 -0.32
C ASP A 382 27.97 -18.52 -1.24
N LYS A 383 28.47 -19.64 -0.72
CA LYS A 383 29.17 -20.66 -1.52
C LYS A 383 28.27 -21.28 -2.59
N ALA A 384 26.98 -21.47 -2.31
CA ALA A 384 26.01 -21.94 -3.30
C ALA A 384 25.77 -20.90 -4.40
N GLY A 385 25.66 -19.61 -4.04
CA GLY A 385 25.57 -18.50 -4.98
C GLY A 385 26.81 -18.35 -5.85
N ASP A 386 28.00 -18.52 -5.28
CA ASP A 386 29.25 -18.57 -6.04
C ASP A 386 29.32 -19.80 -6.96
N LEU A 387 28.77 -20.94 -6.54
CA LEU A 387 28.65 -22.12 -7.39
C LEU A 387 27.72 -21.87 -8.59
N ASP A 388 26.61 -21.16 -8.37
CA ASP A 388 25.67 -20.78 -9.42
C ASP A 388 26.28 -19.78 -10.40
N ARG A 389 27.12 -18.84 -9.94
CA ARG A 389 27.91 -17.96 -10.82
C ARG A 389 28.91 -18.72 -11.69
N VAL A 390 29.41 -19.86 -11.21
CA VAL A 390 30.37 -20.71 -11.94
C VAL A 390 29.67 -21.67 -12.91
N LYS A 391 28.35 -21.91 -12.79
CA LYS A 391 27.60 -22.81 -13.69
C LYS A 391 27.65 -22.39 -15.16
N ASP A 392 27.86 -21.12 -15.46
CA ASP A 392 28.01 -20.62 -16.84
C ASP A 392 29.30 -21.10 -17.54
N ARG A 393 30.25 -21.69 -16.80
CA ARG A 393 31.39 -22.41 -17.38
C ARG A 393 31.23 -23.90 -17.09
N PRO A 394 31.01 -24.76 -18.10
CA PRO A 394 30.87 -26.19 -17.89
C PRO A 394 32.24 -26.79 -17.51
N VAL A 395 32.56 -26.77 -16.22
CA VAL A 395 33.73 -27.46 -15.68
C VAL A 395 33.34 -28.92 -15.48
N LEU A 396 33.75 -29.80 -16.40
CA LEU A 396 33.54 -31.25 -16.26
C LEU A 396 34.30 -31.74 -15.01
N LYS A 397 33.59 -32.36 -14.05
CA LYS A 397 34.16 -32.94 -12.83
C LYS A 397 33.98 -34.45 -12.79
N GLY A 398 34.89 -35.14 -12.09
CA GLY A 398 34.78 -36.56 -11.78
C GLY A 398 34.80 -37.48 -13.00
N ASP A 399 33.74 -38.28 -13.17
CA ASP A 399 33.66 -39.32 -14.18
C ASP A 399 33.52 -38.77 -15.61
N ASP A 400 32.90 -37.60 -15.78
CA ASP A 400 32.79 -36.99 -17.11
C ASP A 400 34.12 -36.40 -17.58
N PHE A 401 34.95 -35.90 -16.65
CA PHE A 401 36.34 -35.53 -16.97
C PHE A 401 37.19 -36.76 -17.33
N ARG A 402 37.00 -37.90 -16.63
CA ARG A 402 37.69 -39.15 -16.98
C ARG A 402 37.29 -39.67 -18.36
N LYS A 403 36.00 -39.63 -18.69
CA LYS A 403 35.51 -39.99 -20.04
C LYS A 403 36.12 -39.08 -21.10
N TYR A 404 36.08 -37.76 -20.89
CA TYR A 404 36.69 -36.80 -21.80
C TYR A 404 38.20 -37.01 -21.96
N ALA A 405 38.94 -37.26 -20.87
CA ALA A 405 40.36 -37.57 -20.92
C ALA A 405 40.66 -38.89 -21.64
N SER A 406 39.82 -39.91 -21.47
CA SER A 406 39.91 -41.18 -22.19
C SER A 406 39.64 -41.00 -23.69
N GLU A 407 38.63 -40.21 -24.06
CA GLU A 407 38.34 -39.87 -25.45
C GLU A 407 39.48 -39.06 -26.09
N LEU A 408 40.09 -38.13 -25.35
CA LEU A 408 41.23 -37.36 -25.81
C LEU A 408 42.45 -38.27 -26.06
N ARG A 409 42.70 -39.23 -25.16
CA ARG A 409 43.77 -40.24 -25.35
C ARG A 409 43.48 -41.13 -26.56
N GLY A 410 42.23 -41.56 -26.74
CA GLY A 410 41.78 -42.30 -27.91
C GLY A 410 42.01 -41.54 -29.22
N LYS A 411 41.60 -40.27 -29.28
CA LYS A 411 41.84 -39.38 -30.43
C LYS A 411 43.32 -39.15 -30.68
N THR A 412 44.13 -38.99 -29.63
CA THR A 412 45.59 -38.84 -29.76
C THR A 412 46.25 -40.10 -30.30
N ALA A 413 45.82 -41.28 -29.85
CA ALA A 413 46.30 -42.57 -30.36
C ALA A 413 45.91 -42.77 -31.83
N GLN A 414 44.68 -42.41 -32.20
CA GLN A 414 44.21 -42.47 -33.58
C GLN A 414 45.01 -41.52 -34.48
N TYR A 415 45.26 -40.28 -34.03
CA TYR A 415 46.11 -39.33 -34.75
C TYR A 415 47.52 -39.88 -34.98
N LYS A 416 48.16 -40.45 -33.94
CA LYS A 416 49.51 -41.04 -34.07
C LYS A 416 49.53 -42.21 -35.05
N ARG A 417 48.50 -43.07 -35.01
CA ARG A 417 48.35 -44.20 -35.94
C ARG A 417 48.20 -43.74 -37.39
N MET A 418 47.27 -42.82 -37.66
CA MET A 418 47.08 -42.27 -39.01
C MET A 418 48.32 -41.54 -39.52
N LYS A 419 49.08 -40.88 -38.63
CA LYS A 419 50.35 -40.26 -38.97
C LYS A 419 51.43 -41.29 -39.34
N ALA A 420 51.47 -42.44 -38.66
CA ALA A 420 52.38 -43.54 -38.98
C ALA A 420 52.01 -44.20 -40.32
N GLU A 421 50.72 -44.52 -40.54
CA GLU A 421 50.22 -45.07 -41.81
C GLU A 421 50.53 -44.13 -42.99
N LEU A 422 50.37 -42.81 -42.82
CA LEU A 422 50.77 -41.83 -43.84
C LEU A 422 52.29 -41.79 -44.08
N SER A 423 53.10 -42.07 -43.05
CA SER A 423 54.55 -42.13 -43.19
C SER A 423 54.99 -43.39 -43.95
N GLU A 424 54.36 -44.52 -43.68
CA GLU A 424 54.59 -45.79 -44.38
C GLU A 424 54.21 -45.68 -45.86
N LEU A 425 53.02 -45.15 -46.16
CA LEU A 425 52.59 -44.92 -47.54
C LEU A 425 53.54 -43.99 -48.32
N ARG A 426 54.09 -42.98 -47.67
CA ARG A 426 55.11 -42.11 -48.29
C ARG A 426 56.43 -42.83 -48.53
N ALA A 427 56.84 -43.71 -47.61
CA ALA A 427 58.04 -44.52 -47.79
C ALA A 427 57.87 -45.53 -48.94
N GLU A 428 56.72 -46.21 -48.99
CA GLU A 428 56.38 -47.12 -50.09
C GLU A 428 56.32 -46.39 -51.43
N TRP A 429 55.69 -45.21 -51.49
CA TRP A 429 55.69 -44.39 -52.69
C TRP A 429 57.12 -44.01 -53.12
N GLY A 430 58.00 -43.68 -52.17
CA GLY A 430 59.41 -43.40 -52.45
C GLY A 430 60.17 -44.63 -52.99
N ILE A 431 59.89 -45.83 -52.46
CA ILE A 431 60.47 -47.08 -52.95
C ILE A 431 59.96 -47.36 -54.37
N ILE A 432 58.65 -47.27 -54.60
CA ILE A 432 58.03 -47.50 -55.91
C ILE A 432 58.59 -46.53 -56.95
N SER A 433 58.70 -45.24 -56.61
CA SER A 433 59.28 -44.24 -57.51
C SER A 433 60.75 -44.54 -57.86
N ARG A 434 61.54 -45.01 -56.90
CA ARG A 434 62.92 -45.47 -57.16
C ARG A 434 62.94 -46.72 -58.03
N SER A 435 62.10 -47.71 -57.74
CA SER A 435 61.99 -48.95 -58.53
C SER A 435 61.55 -48.68 -59.96
N GLU A 436 60.59 -47.77 -60.17
CA GLU A 436 60.17 -47.31 -61.50
C GLU A 436 61.33 -46.65 -62.24
N GLY A 437 62.13 -45.81 -61.55
CA GLY A 437 63.33 -45.20 -62.11
C GLY A 437 64.35 -46.25 -62.59
N ILE A 438 64.68 -47.23 -61.75
CA ILE A 438 65.63 -48.30 -62.07
C ILE A 438 65.12 -49.13 -63.27
N LEU A 439 63.84 -49.49 -63.28
CA LEU A 439 63.26 -50.26 -64.38
C LEU A 439 63.27 -49.49 -65.69
N ARG A 440 62.96 -48.18 -65.68
CA ARG A 440 63.05 -47.34 -66.89
C ARG A 440 64.48 -47.20 -67.39
N GLU A 441 65.47 -47.15 -66.51
CA GLU A 441 66.89 -47.14 -66.91
C GLU A 441 67.32 -48.48 -67.51
N GLN A 442 66.91 -49.60 -66.91
CA GLN A 442 67.18 -50.94 -67.44
C GLN A 442 66.50 -51.18 -68.78
N ASP A 443 65.26 -50.73 -68.95
CA ASP A 443 64.49 -50.82 -70.19
C ASP A 443 65.16 -50.02 -71.32
N LYS A 444 65.61 -48.79 -71.03
CA LYS A 444 66.41 -48.00 -71.99
C LYS A 444 67.74 -48.67 -72.33
N ALA A 445 68.42 -49.30 -71.37
CA ALA A 445 69.67 -50.01 -71.61
C ALA A 445 69.47 -51.29 -72.44
N LEU A 446 68.37 -52.01 -72.22
CA LEU A 446 67.96 -53.18 -73.00
C LEU A 446 67.55 -52.78 -74.42
N ALA A 447 66.74 -51.73 -74.58
CA ALA A 447 66.37 -51.18 -75.87
C ALA A 447 67.59 -50.72 -76.68
N ALA A 448 68.57 -50.07 -76.03
CA ALA A 448 69.82 -49.69 -76.68
C ALA A 448 70.67 -50.91 -77.12
N ARG A 449 70.78 -51.94 -76.27
CA ARG A 449 71.49 -53.19 -76.63
C ARG A 449 70.79 -53.95 -77.75
N LEU A 450 69.46 -53.99 -77.75
CA LEU A 450 68.67 -54.63 -78.81
C LEU A 450 68.81 -53.86 -80.12
N GLY A 451 68.77 -52.52 -80.09
CA GLY A 451 69.04 -51.69 -81.26
C GLY A 451 70.46 -51.88 -81.83
N GLU A 452 71.49 -52.02 -80.99
CA GLU A 452 72.85 -52.32 -81.46
C GLU A 452 72.97 -53.71 -82.10
N VAL A 453 72.24 -54.71 -81.58
CA VAL A 453 72.22 -56.08 -82.14
C VAL A 453 71.45 -56.13 -83.47
N GLU A 454 70.37 -55.35 -83.58
CA GLU A 454 69.57 -55.19 -84.80
C GLU A 454 70.37 -54.45 -85.90
N ALA A 455 71.07 -53.38 -85.54
CA ALA A 455 71.96 -52.64 -86.44
C ALA A 455 73.14 -53.49 -86.96
N ARG A 456 73.73 -54.34 -86.11
CA ARG A 456 74.80 -55.27 -86.52
C ARG A 456 74.34 -56.38 -87.47
N ARG A 457 73.04 -56.66 -87.54
CA ARG A 457 72.47 -57.69 -88.42
C ARG A 457 71.72 -57.11 -89.63
N GLY A 458 71.73 -55.78 -89.82
CA GLY A 458 71.13 -55.12 -90.97
C GLY A 458 69.60 -55.17 -91.01
N LEU A 459 68.96 -55.35 -89.86
CA LEU A 459 67.52 -55.52 -89.71
C LEU A 459 67.00 -54.54 -88.66
N GLU A 460 66.75 -53.29 -89.05
CA GLU A 460 66.01 -52.35 -88.20
C GLU A 460 64.50 -52.66 -88.26
N GLY A 461 63.85 -52.76 -87.11
CA GLY A 461 62.38 -52.93 -87.01
C GLY A 461 61.86 -54.34 -86.75
N TYR A 462 62.73 -55.31 -86.46
CA TYR A 462 62.31 -56.67 -86.11
C TYR A 462 61.77 -56.77 -84.66
N GLY A 463 62.35 -56.01 -83.71
CA GLY A 463 61.87 -55.95 -82.32
C GLY A 463 60.45 -55.41 -82.19
N ALA A 464 60.10 -54.33 -82.91
CA ALA A 464 58.76 -53.74 -82.85
C ALA A 464 57.67 -54.67 -83.42
N THR A 465 57.99 -55.44 -84.47
CA THR A 465 57.04 -56.40 -85.08
C THR A 465 56.94 -57.71 -84.29
N GLN A 466 58.01 -58.12 -83.61
CA GLN A 466 57.97 -59.24 -82.67
C GLN A 466 57.26 -58.89 -81.35
N GLU A 467 57.39 -57.65 -80.86
CA GLU A 467 56.69 -57.16 -79.65
C GLU A 467 55.17 -57.09 -79.87
N GLU A 468 54.72 -56.80 -81.10
CA GLU A 468 53.30 -56.81 -81.47
C GLU A 468 52.74 -58.24 -81.56
N LEU A 469 53.52 -59.20 -82.08
CA LEU A 469 53.18 -60.63 -82.13
C LEU A 469 53.27 -61.31 -80.76
N GLU A 470 54.23 -60.94 -79.91
CA GLU A 470 54.31 -61.38 -78.51
C GLU A 470 53.20 -60.78 -77.66
N LYS A 471 52.80 -59.51 -77.86
CA LYS A 471 51.62 -58.95 -77.19
C LYS A 471 50.36 -59.73 -77.51
N VAL A 472 50.15 -60.15 -78.76
CA VAL A 472 48.96 -60.94 -79.14
C VAL A 472 49.03 -62.38 -78.61
N SER A 473 50.21 -63.00 -78.57
CA SER A 473 50.42 -64.34 -78.02
C SER A 473 50.34 -64.37 -76.48
N GLN A 474 50.94 -63.39 -75.80
CA GLN A 474 50.86 -63.20 -74.35
C GLN A 474 49.46 -62.81 -73.90
N GLN A 475 48.72 -62.01 -74.65
CA GLN A 475 47.31 -61.73 -74.34
C GLN A 475 46.45 -63.00 -74.38
N LYS A 476 46.72 -63.93 -75.30
CA LYS A 476 45.96 -65.19 -75.38
C LYS A 476 46.36 -66.19 -74.28
N ALA A 477 47.64 -66.33 -73.98
CA ALA A 477 48.14 -67.18 -72.89
C ALA A 477 47.83 -66.61 -71.50
N GLN A 478 47.88 -65.29 -71.32
CA GLN A 478 47.41 -64.63 -70.10
C GLN A 478 45.91 -64.79 -69.95
N VAL A 479 45.09 -64.76 -71.01
CA VAL A 479 43.64 -64.95 -70.83
C VAL A 479 43.29 -66.35 -70.32
N ASP A 480 44.04 -67.40 -70.71
CA ASP A 480 43.78 -68.77 -70.24
C ASP A 480 44.41 -69.06 -68.87
N ASP A 481 45.60 -68.53 -68.55
CA ASP A 481 46.22 -68.64 -67.22
C ASP A 481 45.54 -67.71 -66.19
N VAL A 482 45.07 -66.53 -66.61
CA VAL A 482 44.20 -65.65 -65.81
C VAL A 482 42.86 -66.32 -65.61
N LYS A 483 42.28 -67.11 -66.53
CA LYS A 483 41.04 -67.86 -66.24
C LYS A 483 41.24 -69.00 -65.22
N GLY A 484 42.36 -69.72 -65.28
CA GLY A 484 42.71 -70.75 -64.29
C GLY A 484 43.06 -70.19 -62.92
N LYS A 485 43.94 -69.19 -62.88
CA LYS A 485 44.31 -68.47 -61.66
C LYS A 485 43.15 -67.62 -61.14
N THR A 486 42.31 -67.00 -61.97
CA THR A 486 41.09 -66.34 -61.46
C THR A 486 40.10 -67.33 -60.90
N LEU A 487 39.98 -68.58 -61.34
CA LEU A 487 39.07 -69.53 -60.68
C LEU A 487 39.59 -69.96 -59.30
N GLU A 488 40.90 -70.13 -59.15
CA GLU A 488 41.55 -70.52 -57.89
C GLU A 488 41.74 -69.33 -56.93
N GLU A 489 42.19 -68.18 -57.44
CA GLU A 489 42.24 -66.89 -56.74
C GLU A 489 40.83 -66.38 -56.46
N MET A 490 39.82 -66.54 -57.33
CA MET A 490 38.43 -66.21 -56.96
C MET A 490 37.91 -67.18 -55.91
N SER A 491 38.32 -68.44 -55.88
CA SER A 491 37.92 -69.36 -54.80
C SER A 491 38.60 -69.01 -53.47
N GLN A 492 39.89 -68.65 -53.49
CA GLN A 492 40.63 -68.16 -52.32
C GLN A 492 40.15 -66.79 -51.87
N VAL A 493 39.89 -65.86 -52.80
CA VAL A 493 39.32 -64.54 -52.54
C VAL A 493 37.88 -64.69 -52.06
N VAL A 494 37.09 -65.63 -52.56
CA VAL A 494 35.75 -65.92 -52.03
C VAL A 494 35.85 -66.52 -50.64
N GLN A 495 36.80 -67.41 -50.33
CA GLN A 495 37.04 -67.90 -48.97
C GLN A 495 37.52 -66.78 -48.04
N GLU A 496 38.49 -65.96 -48.45
CA GLU A 496 38.96 -64.81 -47.70
C GLU A 496 37.87 -63.76 -47.50
N ILE A 497 37.04 -63.50 -48.52
CA ILE A 497 35.89 -62.60 -48.43
C ILE A 497 34.87 -63.22 -47.48
N THR A 498 34.61 -64.52 -47.55
CA THR A 498 33.67 -65.21 -46.64
C THR A 498 34.17 -65.16 -45.20
N ASP A 499 35.47 -65.31 -44.97
CA ASP A 499 36.10 -65.24 -43.65
C ASP A 499 36.20 -63.81 -43.13
N LYS A 500 36.49 -62.83 -43.99
CA LYS A 500 36.42 -61.40 -43.69
C LYS A 500 34.98 -60.97 -43.40
N ILE A 501 33.99 -61.49 -44.12
CA ILE A 501 32.56 -61.30 -43.87
C ILE A 501 32.18 -61.93 -42.54
N LYS A 502 32.62 -63.16 -42.23
CA LYS A 502 32.38 -63.81 -40.92
C LYS A 502 33.00 -63.02 -39.77
N LYS A 503 34.26 -62.59 -39.89
CA LYS A 503 34.94 -61.74 -38.89
C LYS A 503 34.22 -60.42 -38.70
N ARG A 504 33.86 -59.71 -39.78
CA ARG A 504 33.09 -58.46 -39.71
C ARG A 504 31.69 -58.68 -39.16
N LYS A 505 31.00 -59.75 -39.51
CA LYS A 505 29.68 -60.13 -38.96
C LYS A 505 29.75 -60.39 -37.46
N ASN A 506 30.79 -61.09 -36.99
CA ASN A 506 31.02 -61.35 -35.57
C ASN A 506 31.43 -60.08 -34.80
N GLN A 507 32.14 -59.15 -35.42
CA GLN A 507 32.46 -57.84 -34.83
C GLN A 507 31.27 -56.87 -34.85
N LEU A 508 30.43 -56.90 -35.90
CA LEU A 508 29.23 -56.07 -35.99
C LEU A 508 28.10 -56.58 -35.10
N ALA A 509 27.94 -57.89 -34.90
CA ALA A 509 26.86 -58.46 -34.08
C ALA A 509 26.72 -57.79 -32.69
N PRO A 510 27.79 -57.65 -31.87
CA PRO A 510 27.69 -56.96 -30.59
C PRO A 510 27.45 -55.45 -30.73
N GLN A 511 27.95 -54.81 -31.80
CA GLN A 511 27.67 -53.39 -32.06
C GLN A 511 26.22 -53.16 -32.48
N ILE A 512 25.63 -54.05 -33.29
CA ILE A 512 24.22 -54.04 -33.67
C ILE A 512 23.34 -54.27 -32.44
N MET A 513 23.72 -55.18 -31.54
CA MET A 513 22.99 -55.37 -30.28
C MET A 513 23.06 -54.13 -29.38
N LYS A 514 24.23 -53.50 -29.23
CA LYS A 514 24.36 -52.23 -28.51
C LYS A 514 23.54 -51.13 -29.16
N LEU A 515 23.54 -51.02 -30.49
CA LEU A 515 22.79 -50.02 -31.24
C LEU A 515 21.28 -50.24 -31.13
N ARG A 516 20.82 -51.51 -31.11
CA ARG A 516 19.42 -51.85 -30.80
C ARG A 516 19.03 -51.43 -29.39
N LYS A 517 19.87 -51.75 -28.38
CA LYS A 517 19.64 -51.32 -26.99
C LYS A 517 19.58 -49.80 -26.86
N LEU A 518 20.53 -49.09 -27.48
CA LEU A 518 20.56 -47.63 -27.47
C LEU A 518 19.34 -47.02 -28.16
N ARG A 519 18.88 -47.62 -29.28
CA ARG A 519 17.64 -47.18 -29.96
C ARG A 519 16.40 -47.39 -29.10
N THR A 520 16.30 -48.50 -28.36
CA THR A 520 15.22 -48.69 -27.37
C THR A 520 15.32 -47.67 -26.25
N GLU A 521 16.50 -47.44 -25.67
CA GLU A 521 16.67 -46.43 -24.60
C GLU A 521 16.34 -45.01 -25.05
N VAL A 522 16.71 -44.63 -26.28
CA VAL A 522 16.36 -43.33 -26.87
C VAL A 522 14.85 -43.23 -27.07
N ARG A 523 14.23 -44.27 -27.63
CA ARG A 523 12.77 -44.30 -27.83
C ARG A 523 12.01 -44.21 -26.50
N ASP A 524 12.45 -44.93 -25.47
CA ASP A 524 11.83 -44.92 -24.15
C ASP A 524 11.97 -43.53 -23.50
N LYS A 525 13.15 -42.90 -23.61
CA LYS A 525 13.37 -41.54 -23.11
C LYS A 525 12.57 -40.50 -23.89
N GLU A 526 12.46 -40.62 -25.21
CA GLU A 526 11.61 -39.75 -26.03
C GLU A 526 10.14 -39.89 -25.64
N SER A 527 9.65 -41.11 -25.39
CA SER A 527 8.28 -41.34 -24.91
C SER A 527 8.06 -40.65 -23.57
N ILE A 528 8.94 -40.88 -22.58
CA ILE A 528 8.83 -40.26 -21.25
C ILE A 528 8.91 -38.73 -21.35
N TYR A 529 9.77 -38.20 -22.21
CA TYR A 529 9.87 -36.76 -22.45
C TYR A 529 8.57 -36.21 -23.05
N LEU A 530 7.99 -36.89 -24.04
CA LEU A 530 6.76 -36.45 -24.68
C LEU A 530 5.58 -36.48 -23.70
N ASP A 531 5.48 -37.52 -22.86
CA ASP A 531 4.45 -37.65 -21.82
C ASP A 531 4.60 -36.56 -20.74
N LYS A 532 5.83 -36.26 -20.31
CA LYS A 532 6.07 -35.17 -19.36
C LYS A 532 5.82 -33.80 -19.98
N LYS A 533 6.14 -33.63 -21.26
CA LYS A 533 5.91 -32.39 -21.99
C LYS A 533 4.41 -32.14 -22.16
N THR A 534 3.62 -33.15 -22.54
CA THR A 534 2.16 -33.00 -22.64
C THR A 534 1.52 -32.72 -21.29
N ALA A 535 1.98 -33.37 -20.20
CA ALA A 535 1.52 -33.06 -18.86
C ALA A 535 1.86 -31.61 -18.44
N TYR A 536 3.07 -31.14 -18.76
CA TYR A 536 3.48 -29.76 -18.52
C TYR A 536 2.64 -28.77 -19.36
N ASP A 537 2.46 -29.02 -20.65
CA ASP A 537 1.70 -28.13 -21.54
C ASP A 537 0.23 -28.04 -21.11
N ASN A 538 -0.38 -29.16 -20.66
CA ASN A 538 -1.73 -29.18 -20.13
C ASN A 538 -1.86 -28.41 -18.81
N THR A 539 -0.93 -28.61 -17.88
CA THR A 539 -0.94 -27.90 -16.59
C THR A 539 -0.68 -26.41 -16.77
N LYS A 540 0.26 -26.04 -17.65
CA LYS A 540 0.51 -24.66 -18.03
C LYS A 540 -0.73 -24.02 -18.65
N ALA A 541 -1.39 -24.68 -19.59
CA ALA A 541 -2.62 -24.16 -20.21
C ALA A 541 -3.75 -23.94 -19.19
N GLY A 542 -3.88 -24.83 -18.19
CA GLY A 542 -4.81 -24.65 -17.08
C GLY A 542 -4.48 -23.41 -16.24
N ILE A 543 -3.21 -23.26 -15.84
CA ILE A 543 -2.76 -22.10 -15.06
C ILE A 543 -2.90 -20.79 -15.85
N ASP A 544 -2.56 -20.78 -17.13
CA ASP A 544 -2.69 -19.60 -17.99
C ASP A 544 -4.17 -19.19 -18.14
N SER A 545 -5.09 -20.16 -18.20
CA SER A 545 -6.53 -19.90 -18.21
C SER A 545 -7.04 -19.34 -16.88
N ASP A 546 -6.62 -19.93 -15.75
CA ASP A 546 -6.99 -19.44 -14.42
C ASP A 546 -6.44 -18.04 -14.16
N LEU A 547 -5.20 -17.78 -14.59
CA LEU A 547 -4.58 -16.46 -14.52
C LEU A 547 -5.39 -15.43 -15.33
N ALA A 548 -5.80 -15.77 -16.55
CA ALA A 548 -6.59 -14.88 -17.39
C ALA A 548 -7.96 -14.56 -16.77
N ASN A 549 -8.61 -15.56 -16.16
CA ASN A 549 -9.88 -15.37 -15.45
C ASN A 549 -9.71 -14.44 -14.24
N VAL A 550 -8.69 -14.69 -13.40
CA VAL A 550 -8.42 -13.84 -12.23
C VAL A 550 -8.04 -12.42 -12.63
N GLN A 551 -7.29 -12.24 -13.72
CA GLN A 551 -6.99 -10.91 -14.26
C GLN A 551 -8.25 -10.19 -14.74
N ALA A 552 -9.16 -10.89 -15.45
CA ALA A 552 -10.42 -10.31 -15.89
C ALA A 552 -11.31 -9.89 -14.71
N ASP A 553 -11.39 -10.72 -13.67
CA ASP A 553 -12.14 -10.42 -12.44
C ASP A 553 -11.53 -9.23 -11.68
N ALA A 554 -10.20 -9.16 -11.59
CA ALA A 554 -9.50 -8.03 -10.99
C ALA A 554 -9.74 -6.73 -11.77
N ASP A 555 -9.67 -6.77 -13.11
CA ASP A 555 -9.94 -5.62 -13.96
C ASP A 555 -11.41 -5.16 -13.87
N ALA A 556 -12.35 -6.11 -13.74
CA ALA A 556 -13.76 -5.80 -13.51
C ALA A 556 -13.98 -5.13 -12.15
N ALA A 557 -13.39 -5.67 -11.09
CA ALA A 557 -13.47 -5.09 -9.75
C ALA A 557 -12.83 -3.69 -9.67
N LEU A 558 -11.71 -3.46 -10.37
CA LEU A 558 -11.08 -2.15 -10.46
C LEU A 558 -11.97 -1.12 -11.18
N LYS A 559 -12.66 -1.53 -12.25
CA LYS A 559 -13.61 -0.66 -12.96
C LYS A 559 -14.83 -0.34 -12.11
N GLU A 560 -15.34 -1.32 -11.37
CA GLU A 560 -16.46 -1.12 -10.45
C GLU A 560 -16.08 -0.17 -9.31
N ALA A 561 -14.90 -0.37 -8.70
CA ALA A 561 -14.39 0.54 -7.67
C ALA A 561 -14.23 1.97 -8.18
N ALA A 562 -13.65 2.16 -9.38
CA ALA A 562 -13.50 3.47 -10.00
C ALA A 562 -14.86 4.13 -10.33
N TYR A 563 -15.86 3.33 -10.72
CA TYR A 563 -17.22 3.81 -10.95
C TYR A 563 -17.88 4.27 -9.65
N GLU A 564 -17.79 3.49 -8.58
CA GLU A 564 -18.32 3.84 -7.26
C GLU A 564 -17.64 5.09 -6.69
N GLU A 565 -16.32 5.21 -6.82
CA GLU A 565 -15.60 6.44 -6.43
C GLU A 565 -16.12 7.67 -7.21
N SER A 566 -16.33 7.55 -8.52
CA SER A 566 -16.91 8.62 -9.34
C SER A 566 -18.33 8.99 -8.87
N GLU A 567 -19.15 8.00 -8.52
CA GLU A 567 -20.51 8.25 -8.01
C GLU A 567 -20.47 8.95 -6.64
N VAL A 568 -19.54 8.57 -5.75
CA VAL A 568 -19.33 9.27 -4.47
C VAL A 568 -18.98 10.74 -4.71
N TYR A 569 -18.02 11.05 -5.58
CA TYR A 569 -17.68 12.44 -5.90
C TYR A 569 -18.85 13.21 -6.51
N ARG A 570 -19.69 12.54 -7.33
CA ARG A 570 -20.91 13.14 -7.87
C ARG A 570 -21.90 13.48 -6.75
N TYR A 571 -22.12 12.58 -5.80
CA TYR A 571 -22.99 12.82 -4.65
C TYR A 571 -22.45 13.90 -3.72
N GLU A 572 -21.15 13.91 -3.43
CA GLU A 572 -20.51 14.97 -2.65
C GLU A 572 -20.66 16.34 -3.30
N SER A 573 -20.47 16.41 -4.62
CA SER A 573 -20.70 17.64 -5.38
C SER A 573 -22.16 18.10 -5.32
N LEU A 574 -23.12 17.18 -5.42
CA LEU A 574 -24.55 17.49 -5.28
C LEU A 574 -24.89 17.98 -3.86
N VAL A 575 -24.35 17.34 -2.82
CA VAL A 575 -24.52 17.76 -1.42
C VAL A 575 -23.90 19.14 -1.20
N SER A 576 -22.72 19.41 -1.74
CA SER A 576 -22.08 20.74 -1.68
C SER A 576 -22.95 21.82 -2.34
N ILE A 577 -23.52 21.53 -3.52
CA ILE A 577 -24.45 22.44 -4.19
C ILE A 577 -25.70 22.68 -3.33
N ASP A 578 -26.29 21.63 -2.76
CA ASP A 578 -27.52 21.74 -1.97
C ASP A 578 -27.30 22.39 -0.60
N THR A 579 -26.15 22.18 0.03
CA THR A 579 -25.76 22.90 1.26
C THR A 579 -25.64 24.40 1.00
N VAL A 580 -25.03 24.81 -0.12
CA VAL A 580 -24.99 26.22 -0.53
C VAL A 580 -26.38 26.77 -0.81
N LYS A 581 -27.27 26.00 -1.46
CA LYS A 581 -28.68 26.41 -1.66
C LYS A 581 -29.40 26.59 -0.33
N LEU A 582 -29.22 25.68 0.62
CA LEU A 582 -29.81 25.77 1.96
C LEU A 582 -29.29 26.97 2.73
N GLN A 583 -27.98 27.25 2.66
CA GLN A 583 -27.39 28.45 3.25
C GLN A 583 -27.98 29.73 2.65
N ARG A 584 -28.11 29.81 1.32
CA ARG A 584 -28.75 30.96 0.65
C ARG A 584 -30.17 31.20 1.14
N VAL A 585 -30.99 30.14 1.25
CA VAL A 585 -32.36 30.23 1.76
C VAL A 585 -32.38 30.63 3.23
N ALA A 586 -31.46 30.12 4.04
CA ALA A 586 -31.34 30.48 5.45
C ALA A 586 -30.95 31.96 5.64
N ASP A 587 -30.01 32.47 4.84
CA ASP A 587 -29.58 33.86 4.88
C ASP A 587 -30.66 34.84 4.38
N GLU A 588 -31.46 34.44 3.40
CA GLU A 588 -32.67 35.17 3.00
C GLU A 588 -33.72 35.19 4.13
N ARG A 589 -34.04 34.03 4.73
CA ARG A 589 -35.00 33.93 5.84
C ARG A 589 -34.56 34.71 7.09
N ALA A 590 -33.26 34.75 7.36
CA ALA A 590 -32.67 35.49 8.47
C ALA A 590 -32.48 36.99 8.17
N GLY A 591 -32.80 37.45 6.95
CA GLY A 591 -32.61 38.85 6.54
C GLY A 591 -31.16 39.30 6.46
N ARG A 592 -30.20 38.35 6.40
CA ARG A 592 -28.75 38.62 6.30
C ARG A 592 -28.33 39.01 4.88
N PHE A 593 -29.14 38.67 3.90
CA PHE A 593 -28.89 39.07 2.52
C PHE A 593 -29.49 40.45 2.21
N ARG A 594 -28.63 41.47 2.07
CA ARG A 594 -28.99 42.80 1.59
C ARG A 594 -27.89 43.34 0.69
N ARG A 595 -28.23 43.78 -0.52
CA ARG A 595 -27.26 44.34 -1.47
C ARG A 595 -27.81 45.60 -2.12
N THR A 596 -27.01 46.66 -2.12
CA THR A 596 -27.34 47.92 -2.78
C THR A 596 -26.73 47.90 -4.18
N LEU A 597 -27.54 48.17 -5.20
CA LEU A 597 -27.10 48.32 -6.59
C LEU A 597 -26.55 49.73 -6.86
N GLU A 598 -25.87 49.90 -8.00
CA GLU A 598 -25.31 51.19 -8.46
C GLU A 598 -26.38 52.28 -8.63
N ASP A 599 -27.62 51.89 -8.92
CA ASP A 599 -28.78 52.78 -9.04
C ASP A 599 -29.44 53.13 -7.68
N GLY A 600 -28.86 52.70 -6.55
CA GLY A 600 -29.36 52.97 -5.20
C GLY A 600 -30.52 52.08 -4.72
N THR A 601 -31.00 51.16 -5.56
CA THR A 601 -32.03 50.19 -5.19
C THR A 601 -31.47 49.13 -4.24
N GLN A 602 -32.17 48.90 -3.13
CA GLN A 602 -31.84 47.84 -2.17
C GLN A 602 -32.56 46.54 -2.55
N ILE A 603 -31.77 45.48 -2.69
CA ILE A 603 -32.27 44.14 -3.00
C ILE A 603 -32.11 43.25 -1.76
N ASN A 604 -33.19 42.56 -1.41
CA ASN A 604 -33.29 41.76 -0.19
C ASN A 604 -33.41 40.26 -0.46
N SER A 605 -33.43 39.82 -1.72
CA SER A 605 -33.35 38.41 -2.10
C SER A 605 -32.45 38.17 -3.31
N TYR A 606 -31.84 36.98 -3.39
CA TYR A 606 -31.08 36.54 -4.55
C TYR A 606 -31.96 36.48 -5.81
N ARG A 607 -33.25 36.15 -5.67
CA ARG A 607 -34.21 36.15 -6.78
C ARG A 607 -34.33 37.53 -7.43
N GLU A 608 -34.52 38.57 -6.62
CA GLU A 608 -34.57 39.96 -7.09
C GLU A 608 -33.25 40.39 -7.74
N LEU A 609 -32.11 39.99 -7.15
CA LEU A 609 -30.78 40.30 -7.69
C LEU A 609 -30.59 39.70 -9.08
N TYR A 610 -30.91 38.42 -9.24
CA TYR A 610 -30.74 37.74 -10.52
C TYR A 610 -31.76 38.21 -11.55
N GLN A 611 -33.00 38.51 -11.16
CA GLN A 611 -33.98 39.13 -12.08
C GLN A 611 -33.49 40.50 -12.58
N HIS A 612 -32.89 41.31 -11.70
CA HIS A 612 -32.31 42.59 -12.11
C HIS A 612 -31.13 42.39 -13.08
N LYS A 613 -30.21 41.47 -12.76
CA LYS A 613 -29.07 41.15 -13.66
C LYS A 613 -29.52 40.57 -15.00
N VAL A 614 -30.56 39.73 -15.02
CA VAL A 614 -31.14 39.20 -16.25
C VAL A 614 -31.69 40.34 -17.10
N LYS A 615 -32.47 41.26 -16.52
CA LYS A 615 -32.97 42.44 -17.24
C LYS A 615 -31.83 43.29 -17.80
N GLN A 616 -30.76 43.50 -17.03
CA GLN A 616 -29.57 44.24 -17.47
C GLN A 616 -28.83 43.54 -18.62
N GLN A 617 -28.73 42.21 -18.58
CA GLN A 617 -28.12 41.43 -19.66
C GLN A 617 -29.01 41.36 -20.90
N GLU A 618 -30.33 41.30 -20.74
CA GLU A 618 -31.29 41.37 -21.84
C GLU A 618 -31.26 42.73 -22.53
N SER A 619 -31.15 43.83 -21.78
CA SER A 619 -30.99 45.17 -22.36
C SER A 619 -29.65 45.30 -23.08
N ALA A 620 -28.55 44.84 -22.48
CA ALA A 620 -27.23 44.82 -23.13
C ALA A 620 -27.22 43.95 -24.40
N SER A 621 -27.89 42.79 -24.38
CA SER A 621 -28.02 41.93 -25.56
C SER A 621 -28.85 42.60 -26.65
N ARG A 622 -29.93 43.32 -26.30
CA ARG A 622 -30.73 44.10 -27.25
C ARG A 622 -29.88 45.21 -27.88
N GLU A 623 -29.13 45.97 -27.09
CA GLU A 623 -28.21 46.99 -27.59
C GLU A 623 -27.13 46.41 -28.50
N LEU A 624 -26.52 45.28 -28.13
CA LEU A 624 -25.51 44.62 -28.95
C LEU A 624 -26.09 44.10 -30.27
N ARG A 625 -27.32 43.57 -30.27
CA ARG A 625 -28.02 43.18 -31.50
C ARG A 625 -28.33 44.39 -32.38
N GLU A 626 -28.73 45.52 -31.80
CA GLU A 626 -28.92 46.77 -32.53
C GLU A 626 -27.60 47.29 -33.10
N ARG A 627 -26.50 47.27 -32.33
CA ARG A 627 -25.16 47.63 -32.81
C ARG A 627 -24.70 46.69 -33.92
N GLN A 628 -24.91 45.39 -33.78
CA GLN A 628 -24.59 44.41 -34.82
C GLN A 628 -25.40 44.65 -36.09
N LYS A 629 -26.69 44.96 -35.98
CA LYS A 629 -27.55 45.34 -37.10
C LYS A 629 -27.04 46.60 -37.79
N ARG A 630 -26.75 47.66 -37.04
CA ARG A 630 -26.15 48.91 -37.55
C ARG A 630 -24.82 48.65 -38.25
N ILE A 631 -23.95 47.82 -37.68
CA ILE A 631 -22.66 47.47 -38.29
C ILE A 631 -22.89 46.69 -39.58
N ARG A 632 -23.80 45.71 -39.60
CA ARG A 632 -24.09 44.90 -40.80
C ARG A 632 -24.66 45.75 -41.94
N GLU A 633 -25.59 46.66 -41.63
CA GLU A 633 -26.15 47.62 -42.59
C GLU A 633 -25.08 48.57 -43.14
N ASN A 634 -24.18 49.05 -42.28
CA ASN A 634 -23.13 50.00 -42.67
C ASN A 634 -21.83 49.35 -43.18
N HIS A 635 -21.64 48.03 -43.02
CA HIS A 635 -20.39 47.33 -43.33
C HIS A 635 -20.02 47.47 -44.81
N GLY A 636 -20.99 47.35 -45.72
CA GLY A 636 -20.74 47.49 -47.15
C GLY A 636 -20.24 48.89 -47.54
N GLY A 637 -20.84 49.94 -46.99
CA GLY A 637 -20.42 51.33 -47.20
C GLY A 637 -19.07 51.62 -46.58
N ASN A 638 -18.89 51.25 -45.30
CA ASN A 638 -17.66 51.48 -44.56
C ASN A 638 -16.48 50.69 -45.15
N SER A 639 -16.69 49.46 -45.61
CA SER A 639 -15.63 48.66 -46.25
C SER A 639 -15.19 49.25 -47.58
N LYS A 640 -16.12 49.80 -48.37
CA LYS A 640 -15.77 50.54 -49.60
C LYS A 640 -14.98 51.81 -49.28
N GLN A 641 -15.41 52.56 -48.26
CA GLN A 641 -14.72 53.75 -47.80
C GLN A 641 -13.31 53.45 -47.28
N VAL A 642 -13.13 52.40 -46.48
CA VAL A 642 -11.81 51.95 -46.01
C VAL A 642 -10.92 51.51 -47.18
N LYS A 643 -11.46 50.83 -48.18
CA LYS A 643 -10.70 50.46 -49.39
C LYS A 643 -10.25 51.70 -50.16
N LEU A 644 -11.15 52.67 -50.37
CA LEU A 644 -10.82 53.95 -50.99
C LEU A 644 -9.73 54.71 -50.22
N PHE A 645 -9.81 54.76 -48.88
CA PHE A 645 -8.76 55.39 -48.05
C PHE A 645 -7.43 54.63 -48.08
N LYS A 646 -7.44 53.29 -48.09
CA LYS A 646 -6.23 52.48 -48.24
C LYS A 646 -5.59 52.68 -49.60
N ASP A 647 -6.39 52.72 -50.66
CA ASP A 647 -5.90 52.93 -52.03
C ASP A 647 -5.35 54.36 -52.18
N LEU A 648 -6.03 55.38 -51.62
CA LEU A 648 -5.52 56.74 -51.53
C LEU A 648 -4.20 56.81 -50.75
N HIS A 649 -4.10 56.14 -49.60
CA HIS A 649 -2.88 56.12 -48.79
C HIS A 649 -1.72 55.44 -49.52
N LYS A 650 -1.97 54.35 -50.25
CA LYS A 650 -0.97 53.71 -51.12
C LYS A 650 -0.51 54.65 -52.22
N LEU A 651 -1.44 55.33 -52.89
CA LEU A 651 -1.14 56.26 -53.97
C LEU A 651 -0.29 57.45 -53.46
N LEU A 652 -0.62 57.97 -52.28
CA LEU A 652 0.17 59.00 -51.60
C LEU A 652 1.54 58.50 -51.18
N ARG A 653 1.67 57.28 -50.63
CA ARG A 653 2.98 56.68 -50.33
C ARG A 653 3.82 56.50 -51.58
N CYS A 654 3.27 55.90 -52.64
CA CYS A 654 3.98 55.76 -53.91
C CYS A 654 4.42 57.13 -54.46
N LYS A 655 3.59 58.16 -54.35
CA LYS A 655 3.96 59.52 -54.75
C LYS A 655 5.13 60.06 -53.91
N VAL A 656 5.11 59.86 -52.59
CA VAL A 656 6.20 60.25 -51.69
C VAL A 656 7.47 59.46 -52.00
N ASP A 657 7.39 58.15 -52.20
CA ASP A 657 8.53 57.29 -52.51
C ASP A 657 9.15 57.65 -53.87
N MET A 658 8.33 57.92 -54.89
CA MET A 658 8.80 58.40 -56.19
C MET A 658 9.45 59.79 -56.08
N GLN A 659 8.89 60.68 -55.27
CA GLN A 659 9.48 62.01 -55.03
C GLN A 659 10.80 61.91 -54.27
N ASN A 660 10.90 61.00 -53.30
CA ASN A 660 12.12 60.74 -52.55
C ASN A 660 13.19 60.06 -53.42
N ARG A 661 12.81 59.11 -54.29
CA ARG A 661 13.72 58.51 -55.27
C ARG A 661 14.21 59.53 -56.30
N ALA A 662 13.33 60.34 -56.86
CA ALA A 662 13.74 61.41 -57.78
C ALA A 662 14.67 62.42 -57.12
N ARG A 663 14.45 62.74 -55.82
CA ARG A 663 15.38 63.57 -55.04
C ARG A 663 16.71 62.88 -54.77
N ALA A 664 16.70 61.59 -54.46
CA ALA A 664 17.91 60.81 -54.23
C ALA A 664 18.73 60.68 -55.52
N GLU A 665 18.10 60.34 -56.66
CA GLU A 665 18.76 60.27 -57.97
C GLU A 665 19.31 61.64 -58.40
N ALA A 666 18.59 62.74 -58.14
CA ALA A 666 19.11 64.08 -58.40
C ALA A 666 20.29 64.44 -57.50
N ASN A 667 20.26 64.04 -56.22
CA ASN A 667 21.35 64.23 -55.28
C ASN A 667 22.57 63.35 -55.61
N ASP A 668 22.36 62.11 -56.03
CA ASP A 668 23.42 61.17 -56.41
C ASP A 668 24.08 61.59 -57.73
N ALA A 669 23.31 62.10 -58.70
CA ALA A 669 23.86 62.71 -59.91
C ALA A 669 24.71 63.95 -59.58
N ALA A 670 24.23 64.82 -58.68
CA ALA A 670 25.00 65.98 -58.22
C ALA A 670 26.23 65.57 -57.38
N ALA A 671 26.16 64.49 -56.61
CA ALA A 671 27.26 63.98 -55.79
C ALA A 671 28.32 63.25 -56.63
N MET A 672 27.95 62.55 -57.71
CA MET A 672 28.92 61.99 -58.66
C MET A 672 29.67 63.08 -59.44
N GLU A 673 29.00 64.17 -59.83
CA GLU A 673 29.70 65.34 -60.42
C GLU A 673 30.63 66.04 -59.39
N ALA A 674 30.29 66.01 -58.10
CA ALA A 674 31.10 66.62 -57.04
C ALA A 674 32.30 65.76 -56.60
N ASN A 675 32.19 64.43 -56.63
CA ASN A 675 33.25 63.52 -56.13
C ASN A 675 34.43 63.32 -57.10
N ASP A 676 34.27 63.62 -58.40
CA ASP A 676 35.39 63.64 -59.34
C ASP A 676 36.27 64.90 -59.20
N THR A 677 35.93 65.84 -58.31
CA THR A 677 36.63 67.15 -58.23
C THR A 677 37.32 67.49 -56.91
N ASN A 678 37.32 66.65 -55.86
CA ASN A 678 37.92 67.09 -54.59
C ASN A 678 38.70 66.03 -53.79
N ILE A 679 40.02 66.08 -53.97
CA ILE A 679 41.06 65.46 -53.14
C ILE A 679 41.38 66.40 -51.96
N LEU A 680 41.64 65.81 -50.78
CA LEU A 680 42.18 66.40 -49.54
C LEU A 680 41.19 67.14 -48.61
N THR A 681 40.70 66.46 -47.57
CA THR A 681 41.01 66.77 -46.14
C THR A 681 40.26 65.82 -45.17
N MET A 682 40.92 65.49 -44.06
CA MET A 682 40.52 64.67 -42.89
C MET A 682 40.78 65.54 -41.63
N PRO A 683 40.51 65.13 -40.36
CA PRO A 683 39.51 64.22 -39.76
C PRO A 683 38.88 64.79 -38.44
N SER A 684 37.93 64.07 -37.81
CA SER A 684 37.76 63.85 -36.34
C SER A 684 36.35 63.25 -36.10
N ASP A 685 36.25 61.97 -35.78
CA ASP A 685 36.21 61.38 -34.42
C ASP A 685 34.85 61.54 -33.73
N GLU A 686 34.04 60.47 -33.75
CA GLU A 686 33.47 59.81 -32.56
C GLU A 686 32.52 58.65 -32.95
N GLN A 687 32.92 57.44 -32.56
CA GLN A 687 32.15 56.19 -32.44
C GLN A 687 32.61 55.56 -31.10
N PRO A 688 31.85 54.67 -30.40
CA PRO A 688 31.09 53.51 -30.93
C PRO A 688 29.70 53.28 -30.25
N ALA A 689 28.67 52.74 -30.92
CA ALA A 689 28.36 51.35 -31.31
C ALA A 689 27.63 50.45 -30.27
N ALA A 690 26.46 49.95 -30.72
CA ALA A 690 25.75 48.69 -30.39
C ALA A 690 25.22 48.46 -28.96
N GLY A 691 24.04 47.88 -28.73
CA GLY A 691 23.05 47.29 -29.63
C GLY A 691 22.01 46.46 -28.85
N GLY A 692 20.85 46.23 -29.48
CA GLY A 692 19.85 45.19 -29.15
C GLY A 692 18.95 45.45 -27.93
N ALA A 693 17.76 44.88 -27.81
CA ALA A 693 16.81 44.24 -28.72
C ALA A 693 15.54 43.97 -27.86
N TYR A 694 14.38 43.83 -28.52
CA TYR A 694 13.11 43.30 -27.99
C TYR A 694 12.34 44.07 -26.90
N MET A 695 11.17 44.56 -27.27
CA MET A 695 9.92 44.27 -26.53
C MET A 695 8.72 44.48 -27.45
N ASP A 696 7.92 43.43 -27.50
CA ASP A 696 6.71 43.23 -28.28
C ASP A 696 5.51 44.08 -27.82
N ALA A 697 4.65 44.31 -28.81
CA ALA A 697 3.18 44.25 -28.80
C ALA A 697 2.37 44.83 -27.62
N TYR A 698 1.55 45.82 -27.98
CA TYR A 698 0.11 45.82 -27.69
C TYR A 698 -0.67 45.65 -28.99
#